data_AF-F2Q1X5-F1
#
_entry.id   AF-F2Q1X5-F1
#
_cell.length_a   1.000
_cell.length_b   1.000
_cell.length_c   1.000
_cell.angle_alpha   90.00
_cell.angle_beta   90.00
_cell.angle_gamma   90.00
#
_symmetry.space_group_name_H-M   'P 1'
#
loop_
_entity.id
_entity.type
_entity.pdbx_description
1 polymer ?
#
loop_
_entity_poly.entity_id
_entity_poly.type
_entity_poly.pdbx_seq_one_letter_code
_entity_poly.pdbx_strand_id
1 'polypeptide(L)'
;MASLLNRPSGASRPEWQKFLRQCLLQRISTDEFHNLAKVMLRRHPISHKDLFDVVLESRAVTNFDWDPLIPDYVDAVQKLTQVELFNILPTLLAHSSIKSDVRRWKEQNQAQNQDTDQKVDGKGSTKPAGSKGPVTLLTDYGIIQNVITAVTTGHAPKIALEFMDTCSAIVDWILALVSWNAHLGSEKGEGSGTQLLATPDVVSIFIAVGFLFGALAGTEVGANALSFQHAGTFKHQRMKLARALTAYSPICAEISIPLRNRLDQLQKEFNLFLKGEKSNQDHVIEDTAVSTLEFESRVVDIPPVSSRAGLYIYVNSLLVGRPLIDDNLLINYLNNRYGGNHMALVEELITASFDVLSNGMYRNEPQQSMFLFRAFLVNKLPPFLSDLAGSVVEPIPVELCITRALARVDPNTFPSFSEIFSTHGNSVLSDVRQEFLFSCALHKLIPESSIERLLGENPMQTLPNEGRFVKHDLVAQINNNHERAEQLLNGIESMDGNARAIVEAIAEVMHNMCLRKDTMTLKSLCNSLSRRPQTLDIMLLFKSPQAILQPLCALLDSWKWEEDQGESQPVYDEFGSVLLLVLAFRYKYDLSYQDLGVFNPDSFMCRLLEKGSSSQKLEDLTEKQQQNLGAWITALFIAEGISDESMSSCSPQEFYLLVATLFCQSLSACEAGKLEFDTLKGGFEYLLEPFLLPSLVMALSWMGKHIWKSGTDITTTLKLLASLVKPTSISGEAQEIHRTVLSITARELADELRTAKARHPLRTDIEPILQALEPYQSFQRTGTSTRSELEGWRSSSAPGGMVTGIRNTFSSLVLWSTDPEISMTPPSYTHRQLLAGLKHLGSVRVLAGILEELKLQSETGSGDLAIDIAATLICAPMRECFSLEQAAYQSVGGSLKDSLPRRQMLNLRDALNLQRESLSKVIEYEPHRAELINRLARRVDTLTSIPQIPQGVENIDVGNIMANMDLTGVEEDRQMQIDVAQQAEQQDQQHQNLTAAGTDATPGTLDAILDVATAEGVTAPPTGTEVTMAQPDMDASIFDDMLNPTDMGVGNPEFIDLDMEGMF
;
A
#
# COMPACT_ATOMS: atom_id res chain seq x y z
N MET A 1 -3.38 9.93 -37.84
CA MET A 1 -2.80 11.05 -37.03
C MET A 1 -3.26 11.06 -35.57
N ALA A 2 -4.08 10.12 -35.08
CA ALA A 2 -4.67 10.19 -33.73
C ALA A 2 -3.91 9.43 -32.61
N SER A 3 -2.66 8.98 -32.85
CA SER A 3 -1.98 7.96 -32.01
C SER A 3 -0.66 8.41 -31.37
N LEU A 4 -0.41 9.72 -31.23
CA LEU A 4 0.87 10.27 -30.72
C LEU A 4 0.75 11.16 -29.47
N LEU A 5 -0.43 11.28 -28.86
CA LEU A 5 -0.67 12.18 -27.73
C LEU A 5 -0.37 11.59 -26.33
N ASN A 6 -0.04 10.30 -26.21
CA ASN A 6 0.21 9.64 -24.93
C ASN A 6 1.72 9.42 -24.65
N ARG A 7 2.47 10.51 -24.50
CA ARG A 7 3.74 10.55 -23.73
C ARG A 7 3.52 11.39 -22.46
N PRO A 8 4.19 11.11 -21.34
CA PRO A 8 3.97 11.83 -20.08
C PRO A 8 4.33 13.32 -20.25
N SER A 9 3.37 14.20 -19.99
CA SER A 9 3.44 15.64 -20.29
C SER A 9 4.51 16.41 -19.51
N GLY A 10 4.97 15.88 -18.37
CA GLY A 10 5.94 16.54 -17.49
C GLY A 10 7.29 16.86 -18.14
N ALA A 11 7.78 16.03 -19.07
CA ALA A 11 9.09 16.25 -19.70
C ALA A 11 9.06 17.31 -20.83
N SER A 12 7.91 17.54 -21.47
CA SER A 12 7.80 18.49 -22.58
C SER A 12 7.62 19.94 -22.11
N ARG A 13 6.96 20.14 -20.97
CA ARG A 13 6.64 21.47 -20.41
C ARG A 13 7.85 22.42 -20.21
N PRO A 14 8.99 22.00 -19.62
CA PRO A 14 10.13 22.90 -19.41
C PRO A 14 10.79 23.35 -20.74
N GLU A 15 10.83 22.49 -21.76
CA GLU A 15 11.34 22.87 -23.08
C GLU A 15 10.43 23.89 -23.79
N TRP A 16 9.11 23.74 -23.65
CA TRP A 16 8.15 24.75 -24.13
C TRP A 16 8.27 26.08 -23.39
N GLN A 17 8.45 26.07 -22.06
CA GLN A 17 8.72 27.29 -21.27
C GLN A 17 10.01 27.99 -21.73
N LYS A 18 11.09 27.23 -21.99
CA LYS A 18 12.36 27.74 -22.50
C LYS A 18 12.23 28.33 -23.91
N PHE A 19 11.53 27.63 -24.81
CA PHE A 19 11.26 28.07 -26.18
C PHE A 19 10.45 29.38 -26.21
N LEU A 20 9.34 29.46 -25.48
CA LEU A 20 8.50 30.66 -25.42
C LEU A 20 9.23 31.85 -24.77
N ARG A 21 10.00 31.60 -23.71
CA ARG A 21 10.89 32.60 -23.10
C ARG A 21 11.88 33.18 -24.13
N GLN A 22 12.49 32.33 -24.95
CA GLN A 22 13.40 32.78 -26.02
C GLN A 22 12.66 33.56 -27.13
N CYS A 23 11.49 33.09 -27.57
CA CYS A 23 10.70 33.76 -28.61
C CYS A 23 10.23 35.16 -28.19
N LEU A 24 9.88 35.36 -26.92
CA LEU A 24 9.51 36.67 -26.39
C LEU A 24 10.72 37.60 -26.22
N LEU A 25 11.83 37.09 -25.69
CA LEU A 25 13.09 37.86 -25.55
C LEU A 25 13.67 38.30 -26.90
N GLN A 26 13.52 37.47 -27.94
CA GLN A 26 13.99 37.75 -29.30
C GLN A 26 12.96 38.49 -30.18
N ARG A 27 11.76 38.77 -29.66
CA ARG A 27 10.68 39.47 -30.39
C ARG A 27 10.36 38.83 -31.76
N ILE A 28 10.28 37.50 -31.78
CA ILE A 28 10.00 36.71 -32.99
C ILE A 28 8.62 37.09 -33.57
N SER A 29 8.50 37.08 -34.90
CA SER A 29 7.23 37.40 -35.57
C SER A 29 6.20 36.27 -35.42
N THR A 30 4.91 36.60 -35.44
CA THR A 30 3.81 35.63 -35.25
C THR A 30 3.84 34.48 -36.27
N ASP A 31 4.17 34.77 -37.53
CA ASP A 31 4.29 33.76 -38.59
C ASP A 31 5.51 32.83 -38.40
N GLU A 32 6.64 33.39 -37.97
CA GLU A 32 7.85 32.62 -37.66
C GLU A 32 7.64 31.76 -36.41
N PHE A 33 7.05 32.32 -35.35
CA PHE A 33 6.63 31.60 -34.16
C PHE A 33 5.68 30.46 -34.50
N HIS A 34 4.67 30.67 -35.35
CA HIS A 34 3.75 29.61 -35.79
C HIS A 34 4.50 28.45 -36.46
N ASN A 35 5.47 28.74 -37.33
CA ASN A 35 6.29 27.72 -38.00
C ASN A 35 7.24 26.99 -37.03
N LEU A 36 7.88 27.70 -36.11
CA LEU A 36 8.76 27.14 -35.09
C LEU A 36 7.98 26.28 -34.08
N ALA A 37 6.82 26.74 -33.61
CA ALA A 37 5.93 26.01 -32.72
C ALA A 37 5.39 24.73 -33.38
N LYS A 38 5.12 24.73 -34.69
CA LYS A 38 4.78 23.53 -35.47
C LYS A 38 5.91 22.49 -35.50
N VAL A 39 7.18 22.92 -35.49
CA VAL A 39 8.34 22.03 -35.36
C VAL A 39 8.51 21.55 -33.92
N MET A 40 8.34 22.43 -32.93
CA MET A 40 8.41 22.07 -31.51
C MET A 40 7.33 21.04 -31.13
N LEU A 41 6.09 21.20 -31.60
CA LEU A 41 4.99 20.26 -31.32
C LEU A 41 5.25 18.85 -31.89
N ARG A 42 6.07 18.73 -32.95
CA ARG A 42 6.53 17.44 -33.50
C ARG A 42 7.65 16.80 -32.69
N ARG A 43 8.49 17.59 -32.01
CA ARG A 43 9.63 17.11 -31.21
C ARG A 43 9.24 16.84 -29.75
N HIS A 44 8.47 17.75 -29.17
CA HIS A 44 8.02 17.75 -27.79
C HIS A 44 6.48 17.88 -27.77
N PRO A 45 5.74 16.78 -27.96
CA PRO A 45 4.29 16.81 -27.85
C PRO A 45 3.87 17.23 -26.44
N ILE A 46 2.90 18.13 -26.37
CA ILE A 46 2.35 18.72 -25.14
C ILE A 46 0.82 18.75 -25.28
N SER A 47 0.07 18.65 -24.17
CA SER A 47 -1.38 18.77 -24.25
C SER A 47 -1.76 20.20 -24.65
N HIS A 48 -2.89 20.37 -25.34
CA HIS A 48 -3.29 21.71 -25.80
C HIS A 48 -3.52 22.66 -24.62
N LYS A 49 -4.04 22.15 -23.51
CA LYS A 49 -4.24 22.93 -22.27
C LYS A 49 -2.91 23.36 -21.67
N ASP A 50 -1.97 22.43 -21.48
CA ASP A 50 -0.63 22.73 -20.95
C ASP A 50 0.13 23.74 -21.84
N LEU A 51 -0.08 23.69 -23.17
CA LEU A 51 0.52 24.66 -24.09
C LEU A 51 -0.05 26.08 -23.89
N PHE A 52 -1.37 26.24 -23.75
CA PHE A 52 -1.97 27.53 -23.40
C PHE A 52 -1.53 28.00 -22.01
N ASP A 53 -1.48 27.10 -21.01
CA ASP A 53 -0.96 27.41 -19.67
C ASP A 53 0.47 27.97 -19.74
N VAL A 54 1.37 27.34 -20.51
CA VAL A 54 2.76 27.81 -20.67
C VAL A 54 2.85 29.16 -21.40
N VAL A 55 2.01 29.42 -22.41
CA VAL A 55 1.96 30.74 -23.07
C VAL A 55 1.48 31.83 -22.10
N LEU A 56 0.47 31.54 -21.28
CA LEU A 56 -0.04 32.49 -20.28
C LEU A 56 0.96 32.70 -19.13
N GLU A 57 1.65 31.66 -18.66
CA GLU A 57 2.75 31.76 -17.69
C GLU A 57 3.91 32.64 -18.21
N SER A 58 4.17 32.61 -19.52
CA SER A 58 5.25 33.39 -20.13
C SER A 58 5.04 34.91 -20.09
N ARG A 59 3.84 35.40 -19.72
CA ARG A 59 3.57 36.83 -19.42
C ARG A 59 4.51 37.39 -18.36
N ALA A 60 4.91 36.59 -17.38
CA ALA A 60 5.83 37.02 -16.32
C ALA A 60 7.28 37.24 -16.79
N VAL A 61 7.62 36.86 -18.03
CA VAL A 61 8.97 37.01 -18.59
C VAL A 61 9.26 38.44 -19.04
N THR A 62 8.24 39.17 -19.50
CA THR A 62 8.44 40.42 -20.26
C THR A 62 8.58 41.66 -19.37
N ASN A 63 8.19 41.59 -18.09
CA ASN A 63 8.18 42.72 -17.13
C ASN A 63 7.36 43.95 -17.60
N PHE A 64 6.49 43.81 -18.60
CA PHE A 64 5.55 44.84 -19.05
C PHE A 64 4.12 44.41 -18.68
N ASP A 65 3.28 45.36 -18.25
CA ASP A 65 1.85 45.11 -17.94
C ASP A 65 1.02 44.74 -19.18
N TRP A 66 1.57 44.97 -20.38
CA TRP A 66 1.02 44.54 -21.66
C TRP A 66 2.15 44.20 -22.63
N ASP A 67 2.08 43.02 -23.24
CA ASP A 67 2.90 42.66 -24.38
C ASP A 67 1.99 42.24 -25.55
N PRO A 68 1.98 42.96 -26.69
CA PRO A 68 1.09 42.66 -27.81
C PRO A 68 1.39 41.31 -28.47
N LEU A 69 2.60 40.75 -28.31
CA LEU A 69 2.92 39.43 -28.85
C LEU A 69 2.20 38.29 -28.12
N ILE A 70 1.74 38.50 -26.87
CA ILE A 70 1.07 37.44 -26.10
C ILE A 70 -0.31 37.09 -26.71
N PRO A 71 -1.23 38.03 -26.97
CA PRO A 71 -2.46 37.77 -27.73
C PRO A 71 -2.20 37.14 -29.11
N ASP A 72 -1.19 37.63 -29.84
CA ASP A 72 -0.86 37.14 -31.18
C ASP A 72 -0.32 35.69 -31.15
N TYR A 73 0.51 35.34 -30.15
CA TYR A 73 0.97 33.98 -29.92
C TYR A 73 -0.16 33.05 -29.47
N VAL A 74 -1.14 33.54 -28.69
CA VAL A 74 -2.34 32.77 -28.31
C VAL A 74 -3.18 32.43 -29.55
N ASP A 75 -3.41 33.39 -30.45
CA ASP A 75 -4.07 33.17 -31.75
C ASP A 75 -3.26 32.21 -32.65
N ALA A 76 -1.93 32.37 -32.73
CA ALA A 76 -1.06 31.46 -33.47
C ALA A 76 -1.10 30.01 -32.94
N VAL A 77 -1.12 29.80 -31.62
CA VAL A 77 -1.26 28.49 -30.96
C VAL A 77 -2.65 27.91 -31.17
N GLN A 78 -3.70 28.73 -31.12
CA GLN A 78 -5.06 28.29 -31.43
C GLN A 78 -5.17 27.78 -32.88
N LYS A 79 -4.61 28.52 -33.83
CA LYS A 79 -4.52 28.12 -35.25
C LYS A 79 -3.70 26.83 -35.46
N LEU A 80 -2.71 26.55 -34.61
CA LEU A 80 -1.93 25.29 -34.64
C LEU A 80 -2.69 24.09 -34.06
N THR A 81 -3.38 24.29 -32.95
CA THR A 81 -4.00 23.20 -32.15
C THR A 81 -5.41 22.85 -32.61
N GLN A 82 -6.04 23.68 -33.44
CA GLN A 82 -7.44 23.56 -33.87
C GLN A 82 -8.44 23.53 -32.69
N VAL A 83 -8.03 24.02 -31.53
CA VAL A 83 -8.90 24.14 -30.34
C VAL A 83 -9.87 25.30 -30.55
N GLU A 84 -11.12 25.08 -30.13
CA GLU A 84 -12.11 26.15 -30.16
C GLU A 84 -11.69 27.31 -29.26
N LEU A 85 -11.79 28.52 -29.82
CA LEU A 85 -11.32 29.78 -29.24
C LEU A 85 -11.90 30.03 -27.83
N PHE A 86 -13.08 29.50 -27.56
CA PHE A 86 -13.80 29.62 -26.30
C PHE A 86 -13.17 28.85 -25.13
N ASN A 87 -12.44 27.76 -25.41
CA ASN A 87 -11.74 26.97 -24.38
C ASN A 87 -10.53 27.72 -23.78
N ILE A 88 -10.18 28.89 -24.32
CA ILE A 88 -9.16 29.78 -23.77
C ILE A 88 -9.70 30.52 -22.53
N LEU A 89 -11.01 30.83 -22.45
CA LEU A 89 -11.59 31.66 -21.39
C LEU A 89 -11.41 31.13 -19.95
N PRO A 90 -11.58 29.82 -19.65
CA PRO A 90 -11.35 29.29 -18.30
C PRO A 90 -9.88 29.33 -17.90
N THR A 91 -8.99 29.06 -18.86
CA THR A 91 -7.53 29.05 -18.69
C THR A 91 -7.01 30.48 -18.49
N LEU A 92 -7.54 31.44 -19.26
CA LEU A 92 -7.27 32.87 -19.11
C LEU A 92 -7.64 33.36 -17.70
N LEU A 93 -8.82 32.97 -17.20
CA LEU A 93 -9.26 33.31 -15.84
C LEU A 93 -8.38 32.66 -14.76
N ALA A 94 -7.84 31.47 -15.01
CA ALA A 94 -6.96 30.79 -14.06
C ALA A 94 -5.63 31.54 -13.84
N HIS A 95 -5.11 32.20 -14.88
CA HIS A 95 -3.87 33.00 -14.84
C HIS A 95 -4.10 34.52 -14.74
N SER A 96 -5.36 34.97 -14.54
CA SER A 96 -5.69 36.40 -14.43
C SER A 96 -5.44 36.94 -13.02
N SER A 97 -4.88 38.16 -12.93
CA SER A 97 -4.60 38.84 -11.66
C SER A 97 -5.85 39.04 -10.80
N ILE A 98 -7.04 39.20 -11.42
CA ILE A 98 -8.33 39.31 -10.75
C ILE A 98 -8.59 38.08 -9.85
N LYS A 99 -8.30 36.87 -10.36
CA LYS A 99 -8.53 35.63 -9.61
C LYS A 99 -7.51 35.41 -8.50
N SER A 100 -6.25 35.80 -8.72
CA SER A 100 -5.23 35.74 -7.67
C SER A 100 -5.51 36.71 -6.53
N ASP A 101 -6.00 37.92 -6.82
CA ASP A 101 -6.36 38.92 -5.81
C ASP A 101 -7.54 38.45 -4.95
N VAL A 102 -8.62 37.97 -5.58
CA VAL A 102 -9.79 37.41 -4.87
C VAL A 102 -9.39 36.19 -4.02
N ARG A 103 -8.48 35.34 -4.51
CA ARG A 103 -7.98 34.18 -3.76
C ARG A 103 -7.15 34.61 -2.55
N ARG A 104 -6.20 35.52 -2.73
CA ARG A 104 -5.32 36.03 -1.67
C ARG A 104 -6.12 36.66 -0.54
N TRP A 105 -7.17 37.42 -0.87
CA TRP A 105 -8.08 38.00 0.12
C TRP A 105 -8.85 36.94 0.93
N LYS A 106 -9.35 35.88 0.28
CA LYS A 106 -10.03 34.78 0.98
C LYS A 106 -9.11 34.06 1.96
N GLU A 107 -7.87 33.79 1.55
CA GLU A 107 -6.84 33.16 2.40
C GLU A 107 -6.48 34.09 3.58
N GLN A 108 -6.40 35.41 3.36
CA GLN A 108 -6.10 36.40 4.40
C GLN A 108 -7.23 36.57 5.43
N ASN A 109 -8.50 36.54 5.01
CA ASN A 109 -9.65 36.58 5.91
C ASN A 109 -9.88 35.26 6.67
N GLN A 110 -9.52 34.11 6.08
CA GLN A 110 -9.56 32.84 6.81
C GLN A 110 -8.54 32.81 7.95
N ALA A 111 -7.35 33.39 7.75
CA ALA A 111 -6.36 33.55 8.83
C ALA A 111 -6.87 34.48 9.96
N GLN A 112 -7.50 35.62 9.63
CA GLN A 112 -8.03 36.53 10.66
C GLN A 112 -9.18 35.96 11.49
N ASN A 113 -9.95 34.99 10.97
CA ASN A 113 -11.03 34.33 11.71
C ASN A 113 -10.57 33.15 12.58
N GLN A 114 -9.28 32.80 12.58
CA GLN A 114 -8.72 31.73 13.42
C GLN A 114 -7.83 32.25 14.56
N ASP A 115 -7.52 33.54 14.60
CA ASP A 115 -6.55 34.14 15.53
C ASP A 115 -7.17 34.58 16.88
N THR A 116 -8.04 33.73 17.44
CA THR A 116 -8.48 33.78 18.84
C THR A 116 -8.43 32.40 19.50
N ASP A 117 -7.28 31.72 19.46
CA ASP A 117 -6.72 31.18 20.71
C ASP A 117 -5.22 30.78 20.64
N GLN A 118 -4.52 31.10 21.74
CA GLN A 118 -3.20 30.60 22.17
C GLN A 118 -1.92 31.01 21.41
N LYS A 119 -0.79 30.86 22.12
CA LYS A 119 0.47 31.59 21.94
C LYS A 119 1.61 30.70 21.44
N VAL A 120 2.40 31.26 20.52
CA VAL A 120 3.88 31.25 20.47
C VAL A 120 4.59 29.92 20.78
N ASP A 121 5.16 29.29 19.74
CA ASP A 121 6.62 29.38 19.55
C ASP A 121 7.04 29.16 18.09
N GLY A 122 8.21 29.69 17.70
CA GLY A 122 8.48 30.01 16.29
C GLY A 122 9.60 29.23 15.59
N LYS A 123 9.37 28.92 14.30
CA LYS A 123 10.35 29.06 13.18
C LYS A 123 9.71 28.65 11.84
N GLY A 124 9.22 29.63 11.09
CA GLY A 124 8.70 29.45 9.73
C GLY A 124 9.02 30.67 8.88
N SER A 125 9.63 30.47 7.71
CA SER A 125 10.19 31.53 6.88
C SER A 125 9.15 32.57 6.45
N THR A 126 9.30 33.82 6.89
CA THR A 126 8.61 34.99 6.34
C THR A 126 9.06 35.23 4.89
N LYS A 127 8.28 34.72 3.92
CA LYS A 127 8.36 35.23 2.55
C LYS A 127 7.98 36.73 2.59
N PRO A 128 8.77 37.63 1.98
CA PRO A 128 8.50 39.06 2.07
C PRO A 128 7.16 39.39 1.41
N ALA A 129 6.28 40.07 2.16
CA ALA A 129 5.04 40.64 1.65
C ALA A 129 5.35 41.82 0.71
N GLY A 130 5.75 41.52 -0.54
CA GLY A 130 6.29 42.53 -1.46
C GLY A 130 6.06 42.31 -2.96
N SER A 131 6.01 41.07 -3.47
CA SER A 131 5.70 40.85 -4.89
C SER A 131 4.18 40.75 -5.11
N LYS A 132 3.57 41.84 -5.60
CA LYS A 132 2.42 41.68 -6.49
C LYS A 132 2.92 40.99 -7.76
N GLY A 133 2.15 40.03 -8.29
CA GLY A 133 2.42 39.46 -9.60
C GLY A 133 2.25 40.51 -10.70
N PRO A 134 2.71 40.23 -11.94
CA PRO A 134 2.48 41.13 -13.07
C PRO A 134 0.98 41.36 -13.27
N VAL A 135 0.60 42.61 -13.57
CA VAL A 135 -0.81 42.97 -13.82
C VAL A 135 -1.21 42.42 -15.18
N THR A 136 -2.21 41.54 -15.25
CA THR A 136 -2.58 40.87 -16.52
C THR A 136 -3.72 41.54 -17.27
N LEU A 137 -4.30 42.61 -16.71
CA LEU A 137 -5.60 43.15 -17.12
C LEU A 137 -5.70 43.48 -18.61
N LEU A 138 -4.72 44.21 -19.16
CA LEU A 138 -4.70 44.53 -20.58
C LEU A 138 -4.56 43.28 -21.46
N THR A 139 -3.73 42.31 -21.03
CA THR A 139 -3.53 41.03 -21.76
C THR A 139 -4.79 40.18 -21.79
N ASP A 140 -5.59 40.21 -20.72
CA ASP A 140 -6.86 39.51 -20.63
C ASP A 140 -7.93 40.21 -21.49
N TYR A 141 -8.01 41.54 -21.45
CA TYR A 141 -8.88 42.33 -22.34
C TYR A 141 -8.60 42.07 -23.83
N GLY A 142 -7.32 42.10 -24.25
CA GLY A 142 -6.95 41.87 -25.65
C GLY A 142 -7.37 40.49 -26.16
N ILE A 143 -7.21 39.44 -25.35
CA ILE A 143 -7.62 38.08 -25.72
C ILE A 143 -9.15 37.97 -25.75
N ILE A 144 -9.88 38.56 -24.80
CA ILE A 144 -11.35 38.59 -24.82
C ILE A 144 -11.86 39.36 -26.04
N GLN A 145 -11.20 40.45 -26.45
CA GLN A 145 -11.55 41.22 -27.65
C GLN A 145 -11.32 40.42 -28.94
N ASN A 146 -10.28 39.60 -29.00
CA ASN A 146 -10.07 38.65 -30.10
C ASN A 146 -11.21 37.60 -30.14
N VAL A 147 -11.70 37.12 -28.99
CA VAL A 147 -12.86 36.21 -28.91
C VAL A 147 -14.13 36.88 -29.44
N ILE A 148 -14.41 38.12 -29.05
CA ILE A 148 -15.57 38.90 -29.54
C ILE A 148 -15.49 39.09 -31.06
N THR A 149 -14.31 39.39 -31.57
CA THR A 149 -14.06 39.57 -33.02
C THR A 149 -14.28 38.26 -33.79
N ALA A 150 -13.88 37.11 -33.23
CA ALA A 150 -14.14 35.81 -33.83
C ALA A 150 -15.65 35.48 -33.88
N VAL A 151 -16.38 35.68 -32.77
CA VAL A 151 -17.84 35.46 -32.72
C VAL A 151 -18.56 36.34 -33.76
N THR A 152 -18.24 37.64 -33.79
CA THR A 152 -18.90 38.60 -34.69
C THR A 152 -18.54 38.43 -36.16
N THR A 153 -17.41 37.79 -36.48
CA THR A 153 -17.02 37.41 -37.86
C THR A 153 -17.57 36.04 -38.29
N GLY A 154 -18.42 35.39 -37.48
CA GLY A 154 -19.10 34.13 -37.81
C GLY A 154 -18.42 32.87 -37.30
N HIS A 155 -17.37 32.97 -36.48
CA HIS A 155 -16.68 31.84 -35.84
C HIS A 155 -17.27 31.52 -34.45
N ALA A 156 -18.59 31.53 -34.33
CA ALA A 156 -19.32 31.17 -33.11
C ALA A 156 -19.36 29.64 -32.89
N PRO A 157 -19.65 29.16 -31.65
CA PRO A 157 -19.83 27.74 -31.37
C PRO A 157 -20.92 27.13 -32.26
N LYS A 158 -20.68 25.93 -32.78
CA LYS A 158 -21.60 25.29 -33.74
C LYS A 158 -22.62 24.38 -33.05
N ILE A 159 -22.29 23.90 -31.85
CA ILE A 159 -23.11 22.98 -31.08
C ILE A 159 -23.61 23.70 -29.81
N ALA A 160 -24.86 23.41 -29.42
CA ALA A 160 -25.47 23.99 -28.21
C ALA A 160 -24.70 23.65 -26.92
N LEU A 161 -23.96 22.54 -26.88
CA LEU A 161 -23.11 22.15 -25.75
C LEU A 161 -21.91 23.09 -25.60
N GLU A 162 -21.12 23.27 -26.68
CA GLU A 162 -19.97 24.19 -26.75
C GLU A 162 -20.37 25.62 -26.34
N PHE A 163 -21.56 26.06 -26.79
CA PHE A 163 -22.15 27.33 -26.39
C PHE A 163 -22.43 27.42 -24.88
N MET A 164 -23.00 26.38 -24.26
CA MET A 164 -23.32 26.38 -22.82
C MET A 164 -22.07 26.24 -21.94
N ASP A 165 -21.02 25.57 -22.41
CA ASP A 165 -19.72 25.52 -21.75
C ASP A 165 -19.02 26.89 -21.83
N THR A 166 -19.10 27.57 -22.98
CA THR A 166 -18.66 28.97 -23.16
C THR A 166 -19.42 29.91 -22.22
N CYS A 167 -20.74 29.76 -22.09
CA CYS A 167 -21.54 30.53 -21.13
C CYS A 167 -21.13 30.26 -19.67
N SER A 168 -20.72 29.03 -19.35
CA SER A 168 -20.20 28.69 -18.01
C SER A 168 -18.87 29.39 -17.72
N ALA A 169 -17.97 29.47 -18.70
CA ALA A 169 -16.73 30.25 -18.58
C ALA A 169 -17.00 31.75 -18.38
N ILE A 170 -17.97 32.31 -19.09
CA ILE A 170 -18.42 33.70 -18.94
C ILE A 170 -19.02 33.95 -17.55
N VAL A 171 -19.78 32.99 -17.02
CA VAL A 171 -20.31 33.06 -15.64
C VAL A 171 -19.18 33.14 -14.62
N ASP A 172 -18.14 32.33 -14.75
CA ASP A 172 -17.00 32.36 -13.82
C ASP A 172 -16.25 33.71 -13.91
N TRP A 173 -16.10 34.29 -15.11
CA TRP A 173 -15.57 35.64 -15.31
C TRP A 173 -16.43 36.72 -14.64
N ILE A 174 -17.75 36.67 -14.83
CA ILE A 174 -18.70 37.61 -14.22
C ILE A 174 -18.61 37.53 -12.69
N LEU A 175 -18.62 36.34 -12.11
CA LEU A 175 -18.57 36.16 -10.65
C LEU A 175 -17.21 36.58 -10.07
N ALA A 176 -16.10 36.39 -10.79
CA ALA A 176 -14.79 36.90 -10.42
C ALA A 176 -14.75 38.44 -10.40
N LEU A 177 -15.30 39.10 -11.43
CA LEU A 177 -15.39 40.56 -11.50
C LEU A 177 -16.31 41.15 -10.42
N VAL A 178 -17.47 40.52 -10.17
CA VAL A 178 -18.43 40.94 -9.13
C VAL A 178 -17.80 40.84 -7.73
N SER A 179 -17.11 39.74 -7.42
CA SER A 179 -16.42 39.58 -6.13
C SER A 179 -15.27 40.56 -5.97
N TRP A 180 -14.41 40.71 -6.98
CA TRP A 180 -13.33 41.70 -6.98
C TRP A 180 -13.83 43.14 -6.75
N ASN A 181 -14.93 43.54 -7.39
CA ASN A 181 -15.59 44.84 -7.16
C ASN A 181 -16.09 45.01 -5.72
N ALA A 182 -16.72 43.97 -5.15
CA ALA A 182 -17.19 43.99 -3.76
C ALA A 182 -16.04 44.13 -2.76
N HIS A 183 -14.87 43.56 -3.05
CA HIS A 183 -13.68 43.66 -2.20
C HIS A 183 -13.05 45.07 -2.24
N LEU A 184 -12.94 45.71 -3.41
CA LEU A 184 -12.42 47.10 -3.50
C LEU A 184 -13.20 48.08 -2.63
N GLY A 185 -14.53 47.93 -2.55
CA GLY A 185 -15.38 48.76 -1.69
C GLY A 185 -15.12 48.58 -0.18
N SER A 186 -14.52 47.45 0.24
CA SER A 186 -14.28 47.15 1.65
C SER A 186 -12.97 47.70 2.20
N GLU A 187 -11.94 47.93 1.35
CA GLU A 187 -10.60 48.32 1.83
C GLU A 187 -10.46 49.80 2.21
N LYS A 188 -11.36 50.68 1.74
CA LYS A 188 -11.18 52.14 1.87
C LYS A 188 -12.20 52.88 2.74
N GLY A 189 -13.19 52.21 3.31
CA GLY A 189 -14.07 52.79 4.34
C GLY A 189 -14.98 53.95 3.90
N GLU A 190 -15.09 54.25 2.60
CA GLU A 190 -15.95 55.30 2.05
C GLU A 190 -17.21 54.69 1.41
N GLY A 191 -18.38 55.30 1.67
CA GLY A 191 -19.68 54.69 1.41
C GLY A 191 -20.13 54.67 -0.06
N SER A 192 -20.78 53.57 -0.44
CA SER A 192 -21.70 53.39 -1.59
C SER A 192 -21.35 54.11 -2.91
N GLY A 193 -20.10 53.98 -3.38
CA GLY A 193 -19.71 54.27 -4.75
C GLY A 193 -18.87 53.11 -5.32
N THR A 194 -19.24 52.58 -6.49
CA THR A 194 -18.49 51.48 -7.14
C THR A 194 -17.11 51.93 -7.56
N GLN A 195 -16.09 51.45 -6.85
CA GLN A 195 -14.69 51.75 -7.16
C GLN A 195 -14.14 51.01 -8.40
N LEU A 196 -14.95 50.21 -9.12
CA LEU A 196 -14.54 49.67 -10.42
C LEU A 196 -14.09 50.78 -11.40
N LEU A 197 -14.70 51.97 -11.29
CA LEU A 197 -14.33 53.16 -12.07
C LEU A 197 -12.91 53.68 -11.81
N ALA A 198 -12.22 53.20 -10.78
CA ALA A 198 -10.85 53.61 -10.45
C ALA A 198 -9.76 52.98 -11.34
N THR A 199 -10.08 51.92 -12.11
CA THR A 199 -9.15 51.29 -13.06
C THR A 199 -9.80 51.08 -14.43
N PRO A 200 -9.42 51.84 -15.47
CA PRO A 200 -10.08 51.80 -16.77
C PRO A 200 -9.96 50.42 -17.47
N ASP A 201 -8.90 49.68 -17.17
CA ASP A 201 -8.65 48.36 -17.77
C ASP A 201 -9.64 47.31 -17.25
N VAL A 202 -10.02 47.36 -15.98
CA VAL A 202 -11.03 46.44 -15.41
C VAL A 202 -12.41 46.78 -15.93
N VAL A 203 -12.73 48.07 -16.09
CA VAL A 203 -13.96 48.52 -16.78
C VAL A 203 -14.00 47.97 -18.22
N SER A 204 -12.85 47.95 -18.91
CA SER A 204 -12.73 47.40 -20.27
C SER A 204 -12.97 45.89 -20.32
N ILE A 205 -12.37 45.10 -19.41
CA ILE A 205 -12.65 43.65 -19.27
C ILE A 205 -14.13 43.42 -18.92
N PHE A 206 -14.66 44.16 -17.95
CA PHE A 206 -16.05 44.05 -17.51
C PHE A 206 -17.00 44.25 -18.69
N ILE A 207 -16.84 45.33 -19.43
CA ILE A 207 -17.65 45.65 -20.62
C ILE A 207 -17.47 44.57 -21.70
N ALA A 208 -16.24 44.10 -21.94
CA ALA A 208 -15.96 43.08 -22.95
C ALA A 208 -16.64 41.73 -22.63
N VAL A 209 -16.61 41.25 -21.38
CA VAL A 209 -17.29 40.02 -20.97
C VAL A 209 -18.81 40.11 -21.19
N GLY A 210 -19.42 41.26 -20.87
CA GLY A 210 -20.83 41.51 -21.13
C GLY A 210 -21.18 41.55 -22.62
N PHE A 211 -20.34 42.20 -23.45
CA PHE A 211 -20.52 42.20 -24.90
C PHE A 211 -20.31 40.83 -25.52
N LEU A 212 -19.36 40.02 -25.03
CA LEU A 212 -19.14 38.65 -25.49
C LEU A 212 -20.38 37.78 -25.27
N PHE A 213 -21.01 37.86 -24.09
CA PHE A 213 -22.28 37.20 -23.84
C PHE A 213 -23.39 37.68 -24.79
N GLY A 214 -23.51 39.01 -24.97
CA GLY A 214 -24.51 39.60 -25.87
C GLY A 214 -24.33 39.22 -27.35
N ALA A 215 -23.08 39.06 -27.80
CA ALA A 215 -22.74 38.60 -29.15
C ALA A 215 -23.05 37.11 -29.33
N LEU A 216 -22.67 36.27 -28.37
CA LEU A 216 -22.95 34.83 -28.39
C LEU A 216 -24.46 34.54 -28.36
N ALA A 217 -25.20 35.19 -27.46
CA ALA A 217 -26.65 35.01 -27.34
C ALA A 217 -27.42 35.51 -28.58
N GLY A 218 -26.82 36.38 -29.40
CA GLY A 218 -27.36 36.84 -30.67
C GLY A 218 -27.16 35.87 -31.85
N THR A 219 -26.47 34.75 -31.67
CA THR A 219 -26.29 33.71 -32.70
C THR A 219 -27.47 32.75 -32.75
N GLU A 220 -27.75 32.15 -33.91
CA GLU A 220 -28.85 31.16 -34.05
C GLU A 220 -28.67 29.96 -33.10
N VAL A 221 -27.43 29.47 -32.94
CA VAL A 221 -27.10 28.38 -32.01
C VAL A 221 -27.33 28.81 -30.56
N GLY A 222 -26.91 30.02 -30.19
CA GLY A 222 -27.12 30.58 -28.85
C GLY A 222 -28.59 30.80 -28.50
N ALA A 223 -29.38 31.36 -29.43
CA ALA A 223 -30.82 31.52 -29.26
C ALA A 223 -31.54 30.17 -29.11
N ASN A 224 -31.14 29.15 -29.87
CA ASN A 224 -31.68 27.80 -29.76
C ASN A 224 -31.30 27.10 -28.44
N ALA A 225 -30.06 27.26 -27.97
CA ALA A 225 -29.58 26.71 -26.70
C ALA A 225 -30.22 27.39 -25.47
N LEU A 226 -30.41 28.71 -25.54
CA LEU A 226 -31.10 29.51 -24.51
C LEU A 226 -32.64 29.46 -24.64
N SER A 227 -33.20 28.86 -25.69
CA SER A 227 -34.65 28.67 -25.84
C SER A 227 -35.24 27.78 -24.74
N PHE A 228 -36.56 27.84 -24.55
CA PHE A 228 -37.26 27.02 -23.55
C PHE A 228 -37.25 25.52 -23.88
N GLN A 229 -37.09 25.15 -25.15
CA GLN A 229 -37.10 23.76 -25.62
C GLN A 229 -35.94 22.92 -25.04
N HIS A 230 -34.79 23.54 -24.77
CA HIS A 230 -33.61 22.90 -24.18
C HIS A 230 -33.44 23.19 -22.68
N ALA A 231 -34.47 23.73 -22.02
CA ALA A 231 -34.39 24.14 -20.60
C ALA A 231 -34.19 22.96 -19.63
N GLY A 232 -34.61 21.75 -19.99
CA GLY A 232 -34.34 20.54 -19.21
C GLY A 232 -32.87 20.12 -19.26
N THR A 233 -32.30 20.05 -20.46
CA THR A 233 -30.93 19.56 -20.73
C THR A 233 -29.84 20.39 -20.05
N PHE A 234 -30.03 21.71 -19.98
CA PHE A 234 -29.02 22.65 -19.44
C PHE A 234 -29.49 23.39 -18.17
N LYS A 235 -30.43 22.81 -17.41
CA LYS A 235 -31.07 23.43 -16.24
C LYS A 235 -30.07 24.06 -15.25
N HIS A 236 -28.98 23.35 -14.95
CA HIS A 236 -27.95 23.78 -14.00
C HIS A 236 -27.10 24.96 -14.52
N GLN A 237 -26.62 24.89 -15.77
CA GLN A 237 -25.87 25.97 -16.42
C GLN A 237 -26.72 27.24 -16.57
N ARG A 238 -28.00 27.09 -16.92
CA ARG A 238 -28.96 28.22 -16.99
C ARG A 238 -29.20 28.88 -15.63
N MET A 239 -29.29 28.10 -14.56
CA MET A 239 -29.44 28.63 -13.20
C MET A 239 -28.19 29.41 -12.75
N LYS A 240 -26.99 28.87 -13.02
CA LYS A 240 -25.71 29.58 -12.80
C LYS A 240 -25.66 30.89 -13.58
N LEU A 241 -26.07 30.89 -14.85
CA LEU A 241 -26.14 32.08 -15.70
C LEU A 241 -27.14 33.11 -15.17
N ALA A 242 -28.33 32.70 -14.75
CA ALA A 242 -29.32 33.59 -14.13
C ALA A 242 -28.79 34.24 -12.84
N ARG A 243 -28.10 33.48 -11.97
CA ARG A 243 -27.47 33.99 -10.74
C ARG A 243 -26.37 35.02 -11.06
N ALA A 244 -25.51 34.73 -12.03
CA ALA A 244 -24.43 35.62 -12.44
C ALA A 244 -24.97 36.92 -13.06
N LEU A 245 -25.92 36.85 -14.01
CA LEU A 245 -26.54 38.01 -14.63
C LEU A 245 -27.26 38.90 -13.60
N THR A 246 -27.94 38.30 -12.61
CA THR A 246 -28.61 39.05 -11.54
C THR A 246 -27.63 39.82 -10.67
N ALA A 247 -26.47 39.23 -10.35
CA ALA A 247 -25.40 39.91 -9.60
C ALA A 247 -24.66 40.99 -10.42
N TYR A 248 -24.67 40.86 -11.74
CA TYR A 248 -23.94 41.71 -12.70
C TYR A 248 -24.76 42.92 -13.20
N SER A 249 -26.09 42.78 -13.33
CA SER A 249 -27.00 43.85 -13.76
C SER A 249 -26.91 45.17 -12.94
N PRO A 250 -26.84 45.17 -11.58
CA PRO A 250 -26.70 46.43 -10.83
C PRO A 250 -25.39 47.17 -11.15
N ILE A 251 -24.27 46.45 -11.26
CA ILE A 251 -22.96 47.04 -11.59
C ILE A 251 -22.94 47.53 -13.05
N CYS A 252 -23.64 46.83 -13.96
CA CYS A 252 -23.86 47.32 -15.33
C CYS A 252 -24.63 48.64 -15.38
N ALA A 253 -25.57 48.89 -14.45
CA ALA A 253 -26.35 50.13 -14.42
C ALA A 253 -25.47 51.37 -14.22
N GLU A 254 -24.39 51.22 -13.46
CA GLU A 254 -23.48 52.30 -13.07
C GLU A 254 -22.37 52.53 -14.11
N ILE A 255 -21.98 51.48 -14.85
CA ILE A 255 -20.89 51.52 -15.84
C ILE A 255 -21.41 51.76 -17.27
N SER A 256 -22.48 51.08 -17.69
CA SER A 256 -22.96 51.09 -19.08
C SER A 256 -24.44 50.74 -19.17
N ILE A 257 -25.27 51.79 -19.14
CA ILE A 257 -26.73 51.70 -19.36
C ILE A 257 -27.08 50.94 -20.67
N PRO A 258 -26.40 51.15 -21.82
CA PRO A 258 -26.66 50.36 -23.03
C PRO A 258 -26.41 48.86 -22.86
N LEU A 259 -25.32 48.48 -22.17
CA LEU A 259 -25.01 47.08 -21.90
C LEU A 259 -26.06 46.46 -20.97
N ARG A 260 -26.41 47.15 -19.88
CA ARG A 260 -27.50 46.73 -18.98
C ARG A 260 -28.80 46.50 -19.75
N ASN A 261 -29.24 47.47 -20.56
CA ASN A 261 -30.49 47.36 -21.31
C ASN A 261 -30.49 46.15 -22.24
N ARG A 262 -29.35 45.82 -22.88
CA ARG A 262 -29.21 44.64 -23.74
C ARG A 262 -29.23 43.33 -22.93
N LEU A 263 -28.58 43.30 -21.76
CA LEU A 263 -28.58 42.11 -20.89
C LEU A 263 -29.95 41.87 -20.23
N ASP A 264 -30.61 42.92 -19.74
CA ASP A 264 -31.97 42.86 -19.20
C ASP A 264 -32.99 42.45 -20.29
N GLN A 265 -32.76 42.82 -21.56
CA GLN A 265 -33.55 42.32 -22.70
C GLN A 265 -33.35 40.81 -22.89
N LEU A 266 -32.10 40.34 -22.99
CA LEU A 266 -31.78 38.92 -23.17
C LEU A 266 -32.26 38.06 -21.97
N GLN A 267 -32.18 38.59 -20.75
CA GLN A 267 -32.67 37.91 -19.55
C GLN A 267 -34.20 37.72 -19.59
N LYS A 268 -34.94 38.70 -20.10
CA LYS A 268 -36.39 38.61 -20.36
C LYS A 268 -36.71 37.65 -21.50
N GLU A 269 -36.01 37.76 -22.62
CA GLU A 269 -36.19 36.97 -23.84
C GLU A 269 -36.03 35.45 -23.58
N PHE A 270 -35.05 35.07 -22.76
CA PHE A 270 -34.75 33.67 -22.44
C PHE A 270 -35.25 33.20 -21.05
N ASN A 271 -36.06 34.01 -20.35
CA ASN A 271 -36.57 33.73 -19.00
C ASN A 271 -35.49 33.33 -17.98
N LEU A 272 -34.32 33.99 -18.01
CA LEU A 272 -33.16 33.69 -17.16
C LEU A 272 -33.29 34.38 -15.78
N PHE A 273 -34.43 34.18 -15.11
CA PHE A 273 -34.71 34.74 -13.79
C PHE A 273 -34.50 33.71 -12.68
N LEU A 274 -33.96 34.16 -11.55
CA LEU A 274 -34.11 33.45 -10.28
C LEU A 274 -35.59 33.46 -9.92
N LYS A 275 -36.30 32.33 -10.11
CA LYS A 275 -37.60 32.13 -9.45
C LYS A 275 -37.36 32.24 -7.95
N GLY A 276 -38.09 33.16 -7.31
CA GLY A 276 -37.70 33.75 -6.02
C GLY A 276 -37.21 32.74 -5.00
N GLU A 277 -35.96 32.91 -4.57
CA GLU A 277 -35.37 32.17 -3.46
C GLU A 277 -36.09 32.55 -2.15
N LYS A 278 -37.14 31.79 -1.83
CA LYS A 278 -37.40 31.43 -0.44
C LYS A 278 -36.75 30.05 -0.23
N SER A 279 -35.71 30.00 0.59
CA SER A 279 -35.21 28.83 1.33
C SER A 279 -34.93 27.49 0.59
N ASN A 280 -34.80 27.46 -0.74
CA ASN A 280 -34.64 26.21 -1.51
C ASN A 280 -33.23 25.92 -2.06
N GLN A 281 -32.17 26.35 -1.37
CA GLN A 281 -30.85 25.70 -1.47
C GLN A 281 -30.68 24.70 -0.32
N ASP A 282 -31.03 25.11 0.91
CA ASP A 282 -31.24 24.18 2.02
C ASP A 282 -32.39 23.22 1.67
N HIS A 283 -33.62 23.68 1.38
CA HIS A 283 -34.70 22.75 1.02
C HIS A 283 -34.50 21.92 -0.25
N VAL A 284 -33.54 22.13 -1.16
CA VAL A 284 -33.33 21.19 -2.28
C VAL A 284 -32.23 20.17 -1.98
N ILE A 285 -31.21 20.54 -1.20
CA ILE A 285 -30.26 19.57 -0.66
C ILE A 285 -30.94 18.76 0.45
N GLU A 286 -31.73 19.39 1.33
CA GLU A 286 -32.65 18.71 2.23
C GLU A 286 -33.70 17.92 1.44
N ASP A 287 -34.55 18.46 0.55
CA ASP A 287 -35.58 17.62 -0.10
C ASP A 287 -34.97 16.43 -0.88
N THR A 288 -33.77 16.54 -1.47
CA THR A 288 -33.12 15.38 -2.13
C THR A 288 -32.35 14.47 -1.18
N ALA A 289 -31.69 14.99 -0.13
CA ALA A 289 -31.07 14.16 0.91
C ALA A 289 -32.12 13.50 1.78
N VAL A 290 -33.19 14.20 2.17
CA VAL A 290 -34.41 13.69 2.80
C VAL A 290 -35.10 12.69 1.89
N SER A 291 -35.27 12.93 0.57
CA SER A 291 -35.77 11.88 -0.33
C SER A 291 -34.85 10.64 -0.37
N THR A 292 -33.54 10.84 -0.28
CA THR A 292 -32.56 9.75 -0.24
C THR A 292 -32.57 9.03 1.11
N LEU A 293 -32.70 9.74 2.24
CA LEU A 293 -32.78 9.23 3.61
C LEU A 293 -34.15 8.60 3.92
N GLU A 294 -35.22 9.11 3.33
CA GLU A 294 -36.55 8.48 3.30
C GLU A 294 -36.51 7.20 2.47
N PHE A 295 -35.84 7.21 1.32
CA PHE A 295 -35.63 5.97 0.56
C PHE A 295 -34.76 4.99 1.35
N GLU A 296 -33.63 5.42 1.90
CA GLU A 296 -32.77 4.59 2.76
C GLU A 296 -33.58 4.02 3.94
N SER A 297 -34.34 4.82 4.69
CA SER A 297 -35.15 4.35 5.83
C SER A 297 -36.37 3.49 5.44
N ARG A 298 -36.85 3.56 4.19
CA ARG A 298 -37.86 2.64 3.65
C ARG A 298 -37.26 1.30 3.19
N VAL A 299 -35.96 1.24 2.89
CA VAL A 299 -35.27 -0.03 2.62
C VAL A 299 -35.14 -0.80 3.94
N VAL A 300 -35.99 -1.79 4.11
CA VAL A 300 -35.90 -2.77 5.20
C VAL A 300 -34.64 -3.63 4.98
N ASP A 301 -33.84 -3.74 6.03
CA ASP A 301 -32.68 -4.62 6.07
C ASP A 301 -33.12 -6.06 6.33
N ILE A 302 -32.58 -6.98 5.54
CA ILE A 302 -32.82 -8.42 5.68
C ILE A 302 -31.85 -8.95 6.75
N PRO A 303 -32.25 -9.91 7.61
CA PRO A 303 -31.34 -10.49 8.60
C PRO A 303 -30.01 -10.95 7.97
N PRO A 304 -28.86 -10.65 8.61
CA PRO A 304 -27.56 -10.95 8.02
C PRO A 304 -27.34 -12.46 7.90
N VAL A 305 -27.27 -12.95 6.65
CA VAL A 305 -26.89 -14.32 6.34
C VAL A 305 -25.37 -14.43 6.26
N SER A 306 -24.79 -15.46 6.88
CA SER A 306 -23.36 -15.80 6.74
C SER A 306 -23.23 -16.93 5.72
N SER A 307 -22.87 -16.60 4.48
CA SER A 307 -22.58 -17.59 3.44
C SER A 307 -21.29 -18.38 3.72
N ARG A 308 -21.26 -19.67 3.32
CA ARG A 308 -20.05 -20.52 3.34
C ARG A 308 -18.93 -19.91 2.48
N ALA A 309 -19.29 -19.37 1.31
CA ALA A 309 -18.36 -18.67 0.43
C ALA A 309 -17.67 -17.46 1.08
N GLY A 310 -18.30 -16.78 2.04
CA GLY A 310 -17.72 -15.59 2.67
C GLY A 310 -16.38 -15.85 3.37
N LEU A 311 -16.29 -16.79 4.31
CA LEU A 311 -15.00 -17.06 4.96
C LEU A 311 -13.98 -17.67 3.98
N TYR A 312 -14.43 -18.50 3.04
CA TYR A 312 -13.58 -19.04 1.97
C TYR A 312 -12.92 -17.94 1.12
N ILE A 313 -13.69 -16.92 0.70
CA ILE A 313 -13.18 -15.74 -0.02
C ILE A 313 -12.21 -14.95 0.85
N TYR A 314 -12.57 -14.71 2.12
CA TYR A 314 -11.78 -13.88 3.03
C TYR A 314 -10.43 -14.54 3.34
N VAL A 315 -10.40 -15.83 3.73
CA VAL A 315 -9.17 -16.59 3.98
C VAL A 315 -8.31 -16.69 2.72
N ASN A 316 -8.91 -16.86 1.54
CA ASN A 316 -8.15 -16.82 0.28
C ASN A 316 -7.45 -15.46 0.08
N SER A 317 -8.13 -14.34 0.36
CA SER A 317 -7.54 -13.00 0.25
C SER A 317 -6.39 -12.75 1.24
N LEU A 318 -6.45 -13.33 2.45
CA LEU A 318 -5.38 -13.24 3.45
C LEU A 318 -4.06 -13.91 2.98
N LEU A 319 -4.14 -14.95 2.15
CA LEU A 319 -3.02 -15.86 1.84
C LEU A 319 -2.56 -15.81 0.36
N VAL A 320 -3.24 -15.04 -0.50
CA VAL A 320 -3.01 -15.05 -1.95
C VAL A 320 -1.67 -14.43 -2.40
N GLY A 321 -1.08 -13.59 -1.56
CA GLY A 321 0.18 -12.87 -1.78
C GLY A 321 0.99 -12.87 -0.48
N ARG A 322 1.63 -11.75 -0.14
CA ARG A 322 2.13 -11.55 1.23
C ARG A 322 0.97 -11.79 2.22
N PRO A 323 1.17 -12.51 3.33
CA PRO A 323 0.12 -12.64 4.34
C PRO A 323 -0.39 -11.28 4.82
N LEU A 324 -1.71 -11.11 4.83
CA LEU A 324 -2.39 -9.89 5.28
C LEU A 324 -3.16 -10.14 6.58
N ILE A 325 -2.47 -10.65 7.60
CA ILE A 325 -3.10 -11.11 8.85
C ILE A 325 -2.74 -10.15 10.00
N ASP A 326 -3.77 -9.71 10.70
CA ASP A 326 -3.70 -9.05 12.01
C ASP A 326 -4.82 -9.65 12.86
N ASP A 327 -4.49 -10.11 14.07
CA ASP A 327 -5.43 -10.89 14.89
C ASP A 327 -6.61 -10.03 15.37
N ASN A 328 -6.42 -8.73 15.59
CA ASN A 328 -7.50 -7.83 16.00
C ASN A 328 -8.44 -7.52 14.82
N LEU A 329 -7.89 -7.27 13.63
CA LEU A 329 -8.70 -7.09 12.41
C LEU A 329 -9.53 -8.34 12.10
N LEU A 330 -8.93 -9.53 12.22
CA LEU A 330 -9.60 -10.80 11.95
C LEU A 330 -10.69 -11.09 12.99
N ILE A 331 -10.40 -10.94 14.29
CA ILE A 331 -11.39 -11.10 15.36
C ILE A 331 -12.57 -10.13 15.18
N ASN A 332 -12.30 -8.86 14.86
CA ASN A 332 -13.38 -7.89 14.66
C ASN A 332 -14.27 -8.24 13.46
N TYR A 333 -13.67 -8.60 12.31
CA TYR A 333 -14.42 -9.01 11.13
C TYR A 333 -15.29 -10.25 11.41
N LEU A 334 -14.75 -11.23 12.14
CA LEU A 334 -15.47 -12.44 12.52
C LEU A 334 -16.62 -12.14 13.50
N ASN A 335 -16.39 -11.31 14.52
CA ASN A 335 -17.42 -10.90 15.48
C ASN A 335 -18.56 -10.13 14.81
N ASN A 336 -18.25 -9.16 13.94
CA ASN A 336 -19.24 -8.40 13.16
C ASN A 336 -20.01 -9.29 12.18
N ARG A 337 -19.40 -10.37 11.67
CA ARG A 337 -20.02 -11.32 10.75
C ARG A 337 -21.01 -12.27 11.42
N TYR A 338 -20.64 -12.83 12.58
CA TYR A 338 -21.42 -13.87 13.27
C TYR A 338 -22.26 -13.37 14.45
N GLY A 339 -22.15 -12.10 14.85
CA GLY A 339 -23.05 -11.48 15.84
C GLY A 339 -23.03 -12.15 17.22
N GLY A 340 -21.88 -12.70 17.63
CA GLY A 340 -21.72 -13.45 18.88
C GLY A 340 -21.99 -14.96 18.77
N ASN A 341 -22.35 -15.51 17.60
CA ASN A 341 -22.41 -16.96 17.40
C ASN A 341 -21.00 -17.55 17.18
N HIS A 342 -20.25 -17.67 18.28
CA HIS A 342 -18.86 -18.17 18.26
C HIS A 342 -18.75 -19.63 17.80
N MET A 343 -19.80 -20.45 17.99
CA MET A 343 -19.83 -21.84 17.50
C MET A 343 -19.74 -21.90 15.97
N ALA A 344 -20.63 -21.17 15.28
CA ALA A 344 -20.65 -21.12 13.82
C ALA A 344 -19.38 -20.46 13.26
N LEU A 345 -18.86 -19.43 13.96
CA LEU A 345 -17.59 -18.78 13.62
C LEU A 345 -16.43 -19.80 13.56
N VAL A 346 -16.23 -20.60 14.61
CA VAL A 346 -15.14 -21.58 14.68
C VAL A 346 -15.32 -22.70 13.66
N GLU A 347 -16.54 -23.25 13.53
CA GLU A 347 -16.87 -24.33 12.59
C GLU A 347 -16.63 -23.91 11.13
N GLU A 348 -17.12 -22.73 10.73
CA GLU A 348 -16.93 -22.20 9.37
C GLU A 348 -15.49 -21.76 9.11
N LEU A 349 -14.75 -21.24 10.10
CA LEU A 349 -13.35 -20.82 9.91
C LEU A 349 -12.42 -22.01 9.69
N ILE A 350 -12.61 -23.11 10.43
CA ILE A 350 -11.87 -24.36 10.20
C ILE A 350 -12.22 -24.91 8.81
N THR A 351 -13.52 -25.03 8.50
CA THR A 351 -13.99 -25.56 7.20
C THR A 351 -13.44 -24.75 6.02
N ALA A 352 -13.52 -23.41 6.08
CA ALA A 352 -12.99 -22.52 5.04
C ALA A 352 -11.47 -22.64 4.87
N SER A 353 -10.72 -22.94 5.93
CA SER A 353 -9.27 -23.13 5.86
C SER A 353 -8.89 -24.43 5.13
N PHE A 354 -9.62 -25.52 5.37
CA PHE A 354 -9.49 -26.75 4.58
C PHE A 354 -9.98 -26.57 3.12
N ASP A 355 -11.06 -25.83 2.89
CA ASP A 355 -11.58 -25.52 1.55
C ASP A 355 -10.57 -24.67 0.73
N VAL A 356 -9.84 -23.75 1.34
CA VAL A 356 -8.76 -22.98 0.68
C VAL A 356 -7.57 -23.88 0.30
N LEU A 357 -7.17 -24.80 1.18
CA LEU A 357 -6.06 -25.73 0.95
C LEU A 357 -6.38 -26.74 -0.16
N SER A 358 -7.58 -27.33 -0.16
CA SER A 358 -8.06 -28.24 -1.21
C SER A 358 -8.18 -27.54 -2.57
N ASN A 359 -8.75 -26.33 -2.62
CA ASN A 359 -8.76 -25.51 -3.84
C ASN A 359 -7.34 -25.21 -4.35
N GLY A 360 -6.37 -24.99 -3.46
CA GLY A 360 -4.95 -24.84 -3.82
C GLY A 360 -4.40 -26.07 -4.57
N MET A 361 -4.71 -27.27 -4.07
CA MET A 361 -4.35 -28.53 -4.73
C MET A 361 -5.03 -28.67 -6.09
N TYR A 362 -6.36 -28.52 -6.17
CA TYR A 362 -7.11 -28.64 -7.43
C TYR A 362 -6.65 -27.66 -8.51
N ARG A 363 -6.15 -26.49 -8.11
CA ARG A 363 -5.63 -25.46 -9.02
C ARG A 363 -4.14 -25.58 -9.33
N ASN A 364 -3.46 -26.61 -8.80
CA ASN A 364 -2.02 -26.83 -8.92
C ASN A 364 -1.20 -25.58 -8.53
N GLU A 365 -1.53 -24.95 -7.40
CA GLU A 365 -0.74 -23.86 -6.84
C GLU A 365 0.70 -24.31 -6.53
N PRO A 366 1.71 -23.41 -6.61
CA PRO A 366 3.09 -23.80 -6.37
C PRO A 366 3.30 -24.28 -4.93
N GLN A 367 4.26 -25.19 -4.74
CA GLN A 367 4.56 -25.79 -3.43
C GLN A 367 4.73 -24.75 -2.31
N GLN A 368 5.33 -23.59 -2.60
CA GLN A 368 5.48 -22.49 -1.66
C GLN A 368 4.16 -21.89 -1.16
N SER A 369 3.10 -21.88 -1.99
CA SER A 369 1.75 -21.44 -1.59
C SER A 369 1.01 -22.54 -0.84
N MET A 370 1.13 -23.80 -1.29
CA MET A 370 0.57 -24.96 -0.57
C MET A 370 1.14 -25.07 0.86
N PHE A 371 2.45 -24.85 1.02
CA PHE A 371 3.13 -24.80 2.30
C PHE A 371 2.60 -23.67 3.20
N LEU A 372 2.37 -22.47 2.66
CA LEU A 372 1.77 -21.35 3.39
C LEU A 372 0.33 -21.64 3.84
N PHE A 373 -0.48 -22.27 2.99
CA PHE A 373 -1.85 -22.67 3.33
C PHE A 373 -1.87 -23.74 4.45
N ARG A 374 -0.97 -24.73 4.39
CA ARG A 374 -0.76 -25.74 5.45
C ARG A 374 -0.28 -25.09 6.76
N ALA A 375 0.69 -24.18 6.70
CA ALA A 375 1.18 -23.43 7.86
C ALA A 375 0.10 -22.55 8.50
N PHE A 376 -0.78 -21.92 7.71
CA PHE A 376 -1.93 -21.19 8.25
C PHE A 376 -2.89 -22.12 9.01
N LEU A 377 -3.24 -23.26 8.41
CA LEU A 377 -4.14 -24.24 9.02
C LEU A 377 -3.54 -24.88 10.30
N VAL A 378 -2.26 -25.27 10.30
CA VAL A 378 -1.65 -26.02 11.40
C VAL A 378 -1.01 -25.11 12.46
N ASN A 379 -0.25 -24.10 12.06
CA ASN A 379 0.54 -23.27 12.98
C ASN A 379 -0.17 -21.97 13.40
N LYS A 380 -1.05 -21.40 12.56
CA LYS A 380 -1.74 -20.14 12.88
C LYS A 380 -3.11 -20.36 13.51
N LEU A 381 -3.94 -21.25 12.96
CA LEU A 381 -5.33 -21.38 13.37
C LEU A 381 -5.51 -21.92 14.80
N PRO A 382 -4.84 -23.00 15.26
CA PRO A 382 -5.04 -23.52 16.63
C PRO A 382 -4.67 -22.54 17.75
N PRO A 383 -3.52 -21.84 17.75
CA PRO A 383 -3.25 -20.85 18.80
C PRO A 383 -4.18 -19.63 18.70
N PHE A 384 -4.61 -19.23 17.50
CA PHE A 384 -5.63 -18.18 17.33
C PHE A 384 -7.00 -18.58 17.92
N LEU A 385 -7.43 -19.84 17.74
CA LEU A 385 -8.64 -20.38 18.34
C LEU A 385 -8.53 -20.49 19.87
N SER A 386 -7.33 -20.78 20.40
CA SER A 386 -7.07 -20.78 21.85
C SER A 386 -7.25 -19.38 22.46
N ASP A 387 -6.72 -18.34 21.81
CA ASP A 387 -6.90 -16.96 22.29
C ASP A 387 -8.37 -16.54 22.20
N LEU A 388 -9.04 -16.85 21.09
CA LEU A 388 -10.45 -16.54 20.89
C LEU A 388 -11.33 -17.20 21.96
N ALA A 389 -11.12 -18.49 22.22
CA ALA A 389 -11.85 -19.21 23.27
C ALA A 389 -11.58 -18.67 24.67
N GLY A 390 -10.35 -18.20 24.96
CA GLY A 390 -10.01 -17.53 26.22
C GLY A 390 -10.57 -16.11 26.36
N SER A 391 -10.95 -15.46 25.27
CA SER A 391 -11.46 -14.07 25.26
C SER A 391 -12.97 -13.94 25.49
N VAL A 392 -13.73 -15.05 25.38
CA VAL A 392 -15.20 -15.07 25.43
C VAL A 392 -15.68 -15.52 26.82
N VAL A 393 -16.69 -14.83 27.36
CA VAL A 393 -17.24 -15.09 28.70
C VAL A 393 -18.00 -16.42 28.78
N GLU A 394 -18.62 -16.85 27.68
CA GLU A 394 -19.28 -18.15 27.56
C GLU A 394 -18.32 -19.19 26.96
N PRO A 395 -18.11 -20.36 27.60
CA PRO A 395 -17.16 -21.35 27.13
C PRO A 395 -17.62 -22.01 25.82
N ILE A 396 -16.81 -21.87 24.77
CA ILE A 396 -17.05 -22.49 23.47
C ILE A 396 -16.66 -23.98 23.54
N PRO A 397 -17.55 -24.95 23.25
CA PRO A 397 -17.16 -26.35 23.09
C PRO A 397 -16.40 -26.57 21.77
N VAL A 398 -15.12 -26.17 21.74
CA VAL A 398 -14.26 -26.19 20.54
C VAL A 398 -14.11 -27.59 19.95
N GLU A 399 -14.03 -28.64 20.77
CA GLU A 399 -13.98 -30.03 20.31
C GLU A 399 -15.19 -30.42 19.44
N LEU A 400 -16.39 -29.93 19.79
CA LEU A 400 -17.60 -30.16 19.00
C LEU A 400 -17.54 -29.40 17.67
N CYS A 401 -17.00 -28.17 17.67
CA CYS A 401 -16.78 -27.39 16.44
C CYS A 401 -15.79 -28.09 15.51
N ILE A 402 -14.67 -28.59 16.03
CA ILE A 402 -13.67 -29.35 15.27
C ILE A 402 -14.30 -30.63 14.70
N THR A 403 -15.06 -31.37 15.51
CA THR A 403 -15.76 -32.59 15.07
C THR A 403 -16.70 -32.31 13.89
N ARG A 404 -17.48 -31.23 13.96
CA ARG A 404 -18.43 -30.85 12.89
C ARG A 404 -17.72 -30.31 11.64
N ALA A 405 -16.70 -29.48 11.81
CA ALA A 405 -15.93 -28.96 10.69
C ALA A 405 -15.25 -30.09 9.90
N LEU A 406 -14.59 -31.04 10.59
CA LEU A 406 -13.97 -32.21 9.96
C LEU A 406 -14.98 -33.12 9.25
N ALA A 407 -16.24 -33.17 9.69
CA ALA A 407 -17.30 -33.92 9.01
C ALA A 407 -17.75 -33.28 7.68
N ARG A 408 -17.44 -32.00 7.43
CA ARG A 408 -17.73 -31.30 6.16
C ARG A 408 -16.58 -31.40 5.14
N VAL A 409 -15.35 -31.64 5.62
CA VAL A 409 -14.14 -31.79 4.80
C VAL A 409 -14.22 -33.05 3.95
N ASP A 410 -13.92 -32.95 2.66
CA ASP A 410 -13.94 -34.09 1.73
C ASP A 410 -12.85 -35.14 2.09
N PRO A 411 -13.23 -36.38 2.47
CA PRO A 411 -12.28 -37.43 2.80
C PRO A 411 -11.40 -37.86 1.62
N ASN A 412 -11.86 -37.69 0.37
CA ASN A 412 -11.06 -38.07 -0.80
C ASN A 412 -9.87 -37.13 -1.03
N THR A 413 -10.02 -35.85 -0.65
CA THR A 413 -8.96 -34.85 -0.71
C THR A 413 -8.01 -34.92 0.49
N PHE A 414 -8.53 -35.32 1.65
CA PHE A 414 -7.77 -35.48 2.89
C PHE A 414 -7.93 -36.91 3.45
N PRO A 415 -7.35 -37.91 2.76
CA PRO A 415 -7.49 -39.32 3.12
C PRO A 415 -6.90 -39.61 4.49
N SER A 416 -7.46 -40.60 5.18
CA SER A 416 -6.83 -41.18 6.37
C SER A 416 -5.52 -41.88 6.01
N PHE A 417 -4.61 -42.02 6.97
CA PHE A 417 -3.31 -42.65 6.77
C PHE A 417 -3.44 -44.10 6.27
N SER A 418 -4.42 -44.82 6.80
CA SER A 418 -4.77 -46.18 6.35
C SER A 418 -5.22 -46.23 4.88
N GLU A 419 -5.87 -45.19 4.35
CA GLU A 419 -6.34 -45.12 2.97
C GLU A 419 -5.21 -44.81 1.96
N ILE A 420 -4.11 -44.17 2.38
CA ILE A 420 -2.94 -43.88 1.53
C ILE A 420 -2.37 -45.16 0.92
N PHE A 421 -2.31 -46.26 1.67
CA PHE A 421 -1.77 -47.53 1.16
C PHE A 421 -2.71 -48.25 0.18
N SER A 422 -3.99 -47.85 0.14
CA SER A 422 -5.00 -48.39 -0.77
C SER A 422 -5.11 -47.62 -2.09
N THR A 423 -4.69 -46.35 -2.10
CA THR A 423 -4.73 -45.46 -3.25
C THR A 423 -3.32 -45.26 -3.80
N HIS A 424 -3.10 -45.53 -5.09
CA HIS A 424 -1.76 -45.41 -5.71
C HIS A 424 -1.35 -43.95 -5.99
N GLY A 425 -1.31 -43.10 -4.96
CA GLY A 425 -0.87 -41.72 -5.05
C GLY A 425 -0.51 -41.11 -3.71
N ASN A 426 0.72 -40.60 -3.59
CA ASN A 426 1.12 -39.76 -2.46
C ASN A 426 0.33 -38.45 -2.51
N SER A 427 -0.78 -38.36 -1.77
CA SER A 427 -1.48 -37.08 -1.61
C SER A 427 -0.59 -36.15 -0.78
N VAL A 428 -0.32 -34.94 -1.27
CA VAL A 428 0.50 -33.92 -0.57
C VAL A 428 -0.16 -33.43 0.73
N LEU A 429 -1.42 -33.84 0.97
CA LEU A 429 -2.30 -33.37 2.04
C LEU A 429 -2.65 -34.46 3.08
N SER A 430 -2.07 -35.67 3.00
CA SER A 430 -2.43 -36.80 3.87
C SER A 430 -2.32 -36.46 5.35
N ASP A 431 -1.18 -35.90 5.76
CA ASP A 431 -0.85 -35.75 7.17
C ASP A 431 -1.53 -34.52 7.79
N VAL A 432 -2.15 -33.67 6.96
CA VAL A 432 -2.69 -32.35 7.37
C VAL A 432 -3.77 -32.46 8.44
N ARG A 433 -4.64 -33.48 8.37
CA ARG A 433 -5.66 -33.72 9.40
C ARG A 433 -5.02 -34.11 10.74
N GLN A 434 -3.97 -34.92 10.69
CA GLN A 434 -3.23 -35.37 11.86
C GLN A 434 -2.43 -34.21 12.49
N GLU A 435 -1.68 -33.44 11.70
CA GLU A 435 -0.94 -32.26 12.14
C GLU A 435 -1.84 -31.19 12.76
N PHE A 436 -2.99 -30.91 12.13
CA PHE A 436 -3.97 -29.96 12.66
C PHE A 436 -4.50 -30.39 14.03
N LEU A 437 -4.86 -31.67 14.20
CA LEU A 437 -5.34 -32.21 15.48
C LEU A 437 -4.24 -32.23 16.55
N PHE A 438 -2.99 -32.53 16.19
CA PHE A 438 -1.86 -32.44 17.13
C PHE A 438 -1.63 -31.01 17.62
N SER A 439 -1.64 -30.03 16.71
CA SER A 439 -1.54 -28.61 17.09
C SER A 439 -2.74 -28.16 17.95
N CYS A 440 -3.96 -28.65 17.67
CA CYS A 440 -5.12 -28.40 18.54
C CYS A 440 -4.95 -28.99 19.95
N ALA A 441 -4.41 -30.20 20.09
CA ALA A 441 -4.14 -30.80 21.40
C ALA A 441 -3.01 -30.06 22.15
N LEU A 442 -1.93 -29.68 21.45
CA LEU A 442 -0.81 -28.91 21.98
C LEU A 442 -1.27 -27.56 22.58
N HIS A 443 -2.24 -26.90 21.93
CA HIS A 443 -2.87 -25.67 22.40
C HIS A 443 -4.06 -25.89 23.34
N LYS A 444 -4.26 -27.12 23.85
CA LYS A 444 -5.31 -27.52 24.81
C LYS A 444 -6.76 -27.28 24.33
N LEU A 445 -6.99 -27.27 23.01
CA LEU A 445 -8.35 -27.16 22.42
C LEU A 445 -9.13 -28.49 22.45
N ILE A 446 -8.41 -29.60 22.45
CA ILE A 446 -8.94 -30.97 22.56
C ILE A 446 -8.05 -31.78 23.50
N PRO A 447 -8.57 -32.81 24.19
CA PRO A 447 -7.73 -33.77 24.90
C PRO A 447 -7.03 -34.70 23.90
N GLU A 448 -5.83 -35.18 24.25
CA GLU A 448 -5.02 -36.06 23.39
C GLU A 448 -5.77 -37.36 23.02
N SER A 449 -6.56 -37.90 23.95
CA SER A 449 -7.41 -39.09 23.76
C SER A 449 -8.50 -38.91 22.70
N SER A 450 -8.86 -37.67 22.34
CA SER A 450 -9.82 -37.42 21.26
C SER A 450 -9.18 -37.44 19.87
N ILE A 451 -7.85 -37.47 19.73
CA ILE A 451 -7.18 -37.53 18.42
C ILE A 451 -7.53 -38.83 17.69
N GLU A 452 -7.37 -39.99 18.34
CA GLU A 452 -7.75 -41.30 17.79
C GLU A 452 -9.23 -41.35 17.39
N ARG A 453 -10.10 -40.77 18.24
CA ARG A 453 -11.56 -40.69 18.02
C ARG A 453 -11.94 -39.80 16.82
N LEU A 454 -11.16 -38.76 16.53
CA LEU A 454 -11.41 -37.79 15.46
C LEU A 454 -10.76 -38.17 14.12
N LEU A 455 -9.66 -38.92 14.16
CA LEU A 455 -9.06 -39.53 12.97
C LEU A 455 -9.80 -40.81 12.55
N GLY A 456 -10.26 -41.61 13.52
CA GLY A 456 -10.82 -42.94 13.29
C GLY A 456 -9.75 -44.06 13.20
N GLU A 457 -8.49 -43.71 13.44
CA GLU A 457 -7.32 -44.58 13.40
C GLU A 457 -6.28 -44.13 14.44
N ASN A 458 -5.33 -45.00 14.77
CA ASN A 458 -4.24 -44.67 15.70
C ASN A 458 -3.19 -43.83 14.96
N PRO A 459 -2.82 -42.63 15.46
CA PRO A 459 -1.83 -41.80 14.80
C PRO A 459 -0.43 -42.44 14.86
N MET A 460 0.33 -42.31 13.77
CA MET A 460 1.71 -42.84 13.71
C MET A 460 2.76 -41.89 14.30
N GLN A 461 2.42 -40.61 14.46
CA GLN A 461 3.25 -39.62 15.15
C GLN A 461 2.77 -39.47 16.59
N THR A 462 3.67 -39.11 17.50
CA THR A 462 3.32 -38.65 18.85
C THR A 462 3.33 -37.12 18.88
N LEU A 463 2.74 -36.53 19.93
CA LEU A 463 2.94 -35.12 20.24
C LEU A 463 4.44 -34.80 20.39
N PRO A 464 4.88 -33.55 20.08
CA PRO A 464 6.28 -33.16 20.24
C PRO A 464 6.77 -33.37 21.68
N ASN A 465 7.86 -34.11 21.86
CA ASN A 465 8.44 -34.41 23.17
C ASN A 465 8.81 -33.16 23.99
N GLU A 466 9.06 -32.02 23.33
CA GLU A 466 9.39 -30.74 23.97
C GLU A 466 8.14 -29.93 24.40
N GLY A 467 6.94 -30.39 24.07
CA GLY A 467 5.68 -29.76 24.47
C GLY A 467 5.40 -28.42 23.78
N ARG A 468 4.51 -27.61 24.39
CA ARG A 468 4.13 -26.28 23.90
C ARG A 468 5.19 -25.26 24.32
N PHE A 469 5.77 -24.55 23.37
CA PHE A 469 6.73 -23.49 23.66
C PHE A 469 6.05 -22.22 24.20
N VAL A 470 6.73 -21.58 25.16
CA VAL A 470 6.35 -20.29 25.75
C VAL A 470 7.36 -19.22 25.32
N LYS A 471 6.85 -18.09 24.87
CA LYS A 471 7.64 -16.97 24.33
C LYS A 471 8.73 -16.50 25.29
N HIS A 472 8.41 -16.28 26.57
CA HIS A 472 9.37 -15.75 27.55
C HIS A 472 10.55 -16.70 27.78
N ASP A 473 10.31 -18.00 27.83
CA ASP A 473 11.35 -19.02 28.00
C ASP A 473 12.27 -19.09 26.77
N LEU A 474 11.70 -19.01 25.56
CA LEU A 474 12.49 -18.94 24.33
C LEU A 474 13.35 -17.66 24.27
N VAL A 475 12.81 -16.51 24.65
CA VAL A 475 13.59 -15.25 24.73
C VAL A 475 14.73 -15.40 25.75
N ALA A 476 14.51 -16.01 26.91
CA ALA A 476 15.56 -16.28 27.88
C ALA A 476 16.63 -17.26 27.34
N GLN A 477 16.21 -18.34 26.68
CA GLN A 477 17.12 -19.31 26.05
C GLN A 477 18.01 -18.66 24.98
N ILE A 478 17.44 -17.83 24.09
CA ILE A 478 18.18 -17.16 23.01
C ILE A 478 19.17 -16.12 23.57
N ASN A 479 18.77 -15.34 24.59
CA ASN A 479 19.68 -14.39 25.24
C ASN A 479 20.85 -15.09 25.97
N ASN A 480 20.66 -16.33 26.42
CA ASN A 480 21.71 -17.13 27.07
C ASN A 480 22.59 -17.89 26.05
N ASN A 481 22.04 -18.29 24.91
CA ASN A 481 22.78 -18.90 23.79
C ASN A 481 22.23 -18.41 22.44
N HIS A 482 22.99 -17.53 21.78
CA HIS A 482 22.63 -16.96 20.48
C HIS A 482 22.48 -18.02 19.36
N GLU A 483 23.24 -19.13 19.40
CA GLU A 483 23.14 -20.23 18.43
C GLU A 483 21.76 -20.93 18.49
N ARG A 484 21.07 -20.88 19.63
CA ARG A 484 19.72 -21.44 19.78
C ARG A 484 18.72 -20.75 18.85
N ALA A 485 18.93 -19.48 18.48
CA ALA A 485 18.09 -18.80 17.51
C ALA A 485 18.09 -19.51 16.15
N GLU A 486 19.26 -19.92 15.64
CA GLU A 486 19.38 -20.57 14.33
C GLU A 486 18.79 -21.99 14.33
N GLN A 487 18.89 -22.70 15.45
CA GLN A 487 18.19 -23.97 15.65
C GLN A 487 16.67 -23.79 15.61
N LEU A 488 16.15 -22.79 16.32
CA LEU A 488 14.73 -22.48 16.38
C LEU A 488 14.16 -21.99 15.03
N LEU A 489 14.97 -21.36 14.16
CA LEU A 489 14.56 -21.02 12.79
C LEU A 489 14.13 -22.26 11.98
N ASN A 490 14.70 -23.45 12.22
CA ASN A 490 14.24 -24.69 11.59
C ASN A 490 12.83 -25.07 12.08
N GLY A 491 12.53 -24.82 13.35
CA GLY A 491 11.23 -25.05 13.99
C GLY A 491 10.13 -24.02 13.63
N ILE A 492 10.43 -23.02 12.79
CA ILE A 492 9.38 -22.17 12.20
C ILE A 492 8.71 -22.89 11.03
N GLU A 493 9.47 -23.75 10.33
CA GLU A 493 9.02 -24.49 9.15
C GLU A 493 8.45 -25.88 9.50
N SER A 494 8.52 -26.31 10.77
CA SER A 494 7.79 -27.50 11.26
C SER A 494 6.29 -27.23 11.39
N MET A 495 5.49 -28.25 11.10
CA MET A 495 4.01 -28.23 11.18
C MET A 495 3.54 -28.80 12.53
N ASP A 496 4.11 -28.28 13.62
CA ASP A 496 3.93 -28.82 14.98
C ASP A 496 3.04 -27.94 15.89
N GLY A 497 2.65 -26.74 15.44
CA GLY A 497 1.88 -25.77 16.22
C GLY A 497 2.71 -24.78 17.06
N ASN A 498 4.03 -24.94 17.16
CA ASN A 498 4.91 -24.11 18.00
C ASN A 498 5.45 -22.84 17.31
N ALA A 499 5.36 -22.74 15.99
CA ALA A 499 5.97 -21.65 15.21
C ALA A 499 5.60 -20.23 15.68
N ARG A 500 4.40 -20.01 16.25
CA ARG A 500 4.01 -18.69 16.81
C ARG A 500 4.98 -18.24 17.89
N ALA A 501 5.20 -19.04 18.92
CA ALA A 501 6.07 -18.68 20.05
C ALA A 501 7.51 -18.40 19.61
N ILE A 502 8.01 -19.15 18.62
CA ILE A 502 9.34 -18.96 18.04
C ILE A 502 9.43 -17.63 17.29
N VAL A 503 8.49 -17.34 16.39
CA VAL A 503 8.46 -16.08 15.62
C VAL A 503 8.35 -14.87 16.56
N GLU A 504 7.55 -14.97 17.62
CA GLU A 504 7.43 -13.90 18.61
C GLU A 504 8.69 -13.68 19.42
N ALA A 505 9.37 -14.75 19.85
CA ALA A 505 10.64 -14.67 20.58
C ALA A 505 11.75 -14.08 19.71
N ILE A 506 11.87 -14.53 18.45
CA ILE A 506 12.90 -14.05 17.52
C ILE A 506 12.66 -12.58 17.15
N ALA A 507 11.43 -12.16 16.88
CA ALA A 507 11.11 -10.76 16.60
C ALA A 507 11.43 -9.84 17.79
N GLU A 508 11.17 -10.28 19.03
CA GLU A 508 11.52 -9.53 20.24
C GLU A 508 13.03 -9.48 20.49
N VAL A 509 13.75 -10.59 20.30
CA VAL A 509 15.22 -10.62 20.40
C VAL A 509 15.86 -9.68 19.37
N MET A 510 15.41 -9.71 18.11
CA MET A 510 15.88 -8.78 17.07
C MET A 510 15.63 -7.32 17.45
N HIS A 511 14.44 -7.00 17.99
CA HIS A 511 14.12 -5.66 18.48
C HIS A 511 15.07 -5.23 19.61
N ASN A 512 15.30 -6.10 20.59
CA ASN A 512 16.22 -5.85 21.70
C ASN A 512 17.67 -5.68 21.25
N MET A 513 18.15 -6.46 20.27
CA MET A 513 19.47 -6.30 19.66
C MET A 513 19.60 -4.95 18.95
N CYS A 514 18.58 -4.52 18.20
CA CYS A 514 18.55 -3.20 17.56
C CYS A 514 18.62 -2.05 18.57
N LEU A 515 17.87 -2.14 19.68
CA LEU A 515 17.88 -1.14 20.75
C LEU A 515 19.24 -1.06 21.47
N ARG A 516 19.87 -2.22 21.72
CA ARG A 516 21.19 -2.32 22.36
C ARG A 516 22.35 -2.01 21.42
N LYS A 517 22.10 -1.98 20.11
CA LYS A 517 23.11 -1.91 19.04
C LYS A 517 24.13 -3.07 19.09
N ASP A 518 23.66 -4.26 19.42
CA ASP A 518 24.45 -5.49 19.28
C ASP A 518 24.34 -5.98 17.82
N THR A 519 25.20 -5.40 16.98
CA THR A 519 25.17 -5.58 15.52
C THR A 519 25.80 -6.90 15.07
N MET A 520 26.78 -7.42 15.82
CA MET A 520 27.45 -8.70 15.55
C MET A 520 26.51 -9.90 15.69
N THR A 521 25.76 -10.01 16.79
CA THR A 521 24.80 -11.12 16.96
C THR A 521 23.61 -10.99 16.00
N LEU A 522 23.14 -9.76 15.79
CA LEU A 522 22.09 -9.43 14.82
C LEU A 522 22.49 -9.81 13.38
N LYS A 523 23.77 -9.67 13.00
CA LYS A 523 24.30 -10.08 11.69
C LYS A 523 24.00 -11.55 11.40
N SER A 524 24.36 -12.48 12.30
CA SER A 524 24.14 -13.92 12.09
C SER A 524 22.67 -14.23 11.86
N LEU A 525 21.81 -13.69 12.72
CA LEU A 525 20.36 -13.87 12.63
C LEU A 525 19.77 -13.29 11.34
N CYS A 526 20.24 -12.12 10.90
CA CYS A 526 19.81 -11.51 9.62
C CYS A 526 20.28 -12.32 8.40
N ASN A 527 21.51 -12.84 8.43
CA ASN A 527 22.04 -13.74 7.39
C ASN A 527 21.23 -15.03 7.31
N SER A 528 20.98 -15.68 8.45
CA SER A 528 20.21 -16.93 8.52
C SER A 528 18.73 -16.75 8.11
N LEU A 529 18.10 -15.61 8.43
CA LEU A 529 16.74 -15.27 7.97
C LEU A 529 16.67 -14.93 6.47
N SER A 530 17.60 -14.10 5.96
CA SER A 530 17.55 -13.63 4.57
C SER A 530 17.67 -14.76 3.54
N ARG A 531 18.38 -15.84 3.91
CA ARG A 531 18.56 -17.06 3.11
C ARG A 531 17.33 -17.99 3.10
N ARG A 532 16.32 -17.76 3.96
CA ARG A 532 15.18 -18.67 4.18
C ARG A 532 13.83 -18.03 3.78
N PRO A 533 13.51 -17.96 2.47
CA PRO A 533 12.31 -17.26 2.01
C PRO A 533 10.99 -17.89 2.50
N GLN A 534 10.96 -19.17 2.90
CA GLN A 534 9.76 -19.83 3.45
C GLN A 534 9.51 -19.43 4.91
N THR A 535 10.55 -19.44 5.75
CA THR A 535 10.54 -18.87 7.11
C THR A 535 9.95 -17.46 7.11
N LEU A 536 10.38 -16.60 6.19
CA LEU A 536 9.85 -15.22 6.08
C LEU A 536 8.34 -15.19 5.75
N ASP A 537 7.82 -16.16 5.01
CA ASP A 537 6.38 -16.25 4.69
C ASP A 537 5.58 -16.61 5.95
N ILE A 538 6.09 -17.53 6.78
CA ILE A 538 5.47 -17.94 8.05
C ILE A 538 5.54 -16.81 9.09
N MET A 539 6.64 -16.05 9.16
CA MET A 539 6.75 -14.92 10.10
C MET A 539 5.60 -13.91 9.92
N LEU A 540 5.20 -13.65 8.68
CA LEU A 540 4.09 -12.74 8.35
C LEU A 540 2.69 -13.28 8.70
N LEU A 541 2.55 -14.56 9.06
CA LEU A 541 1.30 -15.07 9.67
C LEU A 541 1.09 -14.52 11.10
N PHE A 542 2.16 -14.11 11.79
CA PHE A 542 2.14 -13.79 13.22
C PHE A 542 2.55 -12.35 13.57
N LYS A 543 3.39 -11.69 12.74
CA LYS A 543 3.81 -10.30 12.93
C LYS A 543 3.67 -9.50 11.63
N SER A 544 3.26 -8.24 11.74
CA SER A 544 3.23 -7.35 10.58
C SER A 544 4.65 -7.04 10.09
N PRO A 545 4.84 -6.72 8.79
CA PRO A 545 6.14 -6.33 8.27
C PRO A 545 6.76 -5.16 9.04
N GLN A 546 5.94 -4.18 9.43
CA GLN A 546 6.37 -3.03 10.22
C GLN A 546 6.96 -3.43 11.59
N ALA A 547 6.35 -4.40 12.30
CA ALA A 547 6.83 -4.83 13.62
C ALA A 547 8.22 -5.48 13.57
N ILE A 548 8.57 -6.14 12.45
CA ILE A 548 9.87 -6.77 12.23
C ILE A 548 10.88 -5.75 11.68
N LEU A 549 10.47 -4.91 10.72
CA LEU A 549 11.38 -4.12 9.89
C LEU A 549 11.65 -2.71 10.41
N GLN A 550 10.73 -2.10 11.16
CA GLN A 550 10.92 -0.74 11.69
C GLN A 550 12.16 -0.62 12.59
N PRO A 551 12.47 -1.57 13.50
CA PRO A 551 13.67 -1.50 14.33
C PRO A 551 14.97 -1.59 13.51
N LEU A 552 14.99 -2.46 12.49
CA LEU A 552 16.12 -2.62 11.57
C LEU A 552 16.31 -1.34 10.72
N CYS A 553 15.23 -0.76 10.21
CA CYS A 553 15.29 0.49 9.45
C CYS A 553 15.77 1.66 10.31
N ALA A 554 15.32 1.75 11.57
CA ALA A 554 15.77 2.76 12.52
C ALA A 554 17.26 2.60 12.90
N LEU A 555 17.75 1.36 13.02
CA LEU A 555 19.17 1.05 13.21
C LEU A 555 20.01 1.47 12.00
N LEU A 556 19.57 1.11 10.78
CA LEU A 556 20.24 1.48 9.52
C LEU A 556 20.24 2.99 9.27
N ASP A 557 19.16 3.71 9.62
CA ASP A 557 19.09 5.17 9.51
C ASP A 557 19.98 5.88 10.55
N SER A 558 20.04 5.36 11.78
CA SER A 558 20.81 5.94 12.91
C SER A 558 22.21 5.32 13.09
N TRP A 559 22.71 4.64 12.06
CA TRP A 559 24.03 4.02 12.06
C TRP A 559 25.11 5.09 12.26
N LYS A 560 25.88 4.96 13.33
CA LYS A 560 27.01 5.84 13.62
C LYS A 560 28.29 5.08 13.36
N TRP A 561 29.11 5.63 12.47
CA TRP A 561 30.45 5.18 12.21
C TRP A 561 31.41 6.16 12.91
N GLU A 562 32.34 5.63 13.70
CA GLU A 562 33.37 6.41 14.40
C GLU A 562 34.72 6.12 13.75
N GLU A 563 35.44 7.19 13.37
CA GLU A 563 36.74 7.15 12.68
C GLU A 563 37.83 6.38 13.48
N ASP A 564 37.64 6.22 14.78
CA ASP A 564 38.58 5.56 15.70
C ASP A 564 38.42 4.03 15.80
N GLN A 565 37.47 3.41 15.06
CA GLN A 565 37.35 1.95 15.03
C GLN A 565 38.41 1.33 14.11
N GLY A 566 39.22 0.41 14.66
CA GLY A 566 40.46 -0.05 14.02
C GLY A 566 40.33 -0.96 12.79
N GLU A 567 39.13 -1.46 12.46
CA GLU A 567 38.86 -2.23 11.25
C GLU A 567 37.51 -1.77 10.65
N SER A 568 37.52 -1.33 9.39
CA SER A 568 36.31 -0.83 8.71
C SER A 568 35.47 -1.96 8.11
N GLN A 569 36.10 -3.10 7.77
CA GLN A 569 35.44 -4.23 7.09
C GLN A 569 34.27 -4.85 7.88
N PRO A 570 34.39 -5.13 9.20
CA PRO A 570 33.26 -5.67 9.97
C PRO A 570 32.02 -4.77 9.96
N VAL A 571 32.22 -3.45 9.96
CA VAL A 571 31.11 -2.47 9.92
C VAL A 571 30.32 -2.57 8.61
N TYR A 572 30.99 -2.79 7.48
CA TYR A 572 30.32 -3.02 6.19
C TYR A 572 29.57 -4.34 6.15
N ASP A 573 30.13 -5.38 6.77
CA ASP A 573 29.60 -6.75 6.82
C ASP A 573 28.31 -6.84 7.68
N GLU A 574 28.36 -6.27 8.88
CA GLU A 574 27.20 -6.13 9.78
C GLU A 574 26.09 -5.30 9.14
N PHE A 575 26.41 -4.11 8.62
CA PHE A 575 25.47 -3.23 7.94
C PHE A 575 24.84 -3.91 6.72
N GLY A 576 25.66 -4.57 5.90
CA GLY A 576 25.24 -5.29 4.70
C GLY A 576 24.28 -6.44 5.00
N SER A 577 24.55 -7.21 6.06
CA SER A 577 23.69 -8.33 6.49
C SER A 577 22.32 -7.86 6.98
N VAL A 578 22.27 -6.80 7.80
CA VAL A 578 21.01 -6.18 8.27
C VAL A 578 20.23 -5.60 7.10
N LEU A 579 20.90 -4.87 6.20
CA LEU A 579 20.29 -4.30 5.00
C LEU A 579 19.76 -5.39 4.06
N LEU A 580 20.48 -6.49 3.87
CA LEU A 580 20.05 -7.60 3.01
C LEU A 580 18.72 -8.20 3.46
N LEU A 581 18.51 -8.38 4.77
CA LEU A 581 17.22 -8.85 5.30
C LEU A 581 16.08 -7.86 4.96
N VAL A 582 16.31 -6.55 5.16
CA VAL A 582 15.31 -5.53 4.83
C VAL A 582 15.01 -5.50 3.33
N LEU A 583 16.03 -5.61 2.47
CA LEU A 583 15.87 -5.73 1.03
C LEU A 583 15.12 -7.02 0.63
N ALA A 584 15.42 -8.15 1.27
CA ALA A 584 14.73 -9.42 1.04
C ALA A 584 13.23 -9.31 1.29
N PHE A 585 12.81 -8.78 2.46
CA PHE A 585 11.40 -8.51 2.74
C PHE A 585 10.79 -7.53 1.72
N ARG A 586 11.47 -6.41 1.46
CA ARG A 586 11.01 -5.34 0.56
C ARG A 586 10.72 -5.86 -0.84
N TYR A 587 11.63 -6.62 -1.45
CA TYR A 587 11.46 -7.13 -2.81
C TYR A 587 10.62 -8.42 -2.89
N LYS A 588 10.64 -9.27 -1.86
CA LYS A 588 9.77 -10.47 -1.80
C LYS A 588 8.29 -10.09 -1.79
N TYR A 589 7.91 -9.05 -1.05
CA TYR A 589 6.51 -8.70 -0.79
C TYR A 589 6.03 -7.38 -1.44
N ASP A 590 6.88 -6.70 -2.22
CA ASP A 590 6.62 -5.38 -2.81
C ASP A 590 6.14 -4.36 -1.75
N LEU A 591 6.93 -4.21 -0.67
CA LEU A 591 6.59 -3.37 0.47
C LEU A 591 6.74 -1.87 0.16
N SER A 592 5.78 -1.07 0.62
CA SER A 592 5.87 0.40 0.61
C SER A 592 6.72 0.92 1.78
N TYR A 593 7.13 2.21 1.75
CA TYR A 593 7.84 2.83 2.89
C TYR A 593 7.03 2.79 4.20
N GLN A 594 5.70 2.84 4.10
CA GLN A 594 4.78 2.73 5.23
C GLN A 594 4.79 1.31 5.82
N ASP A 595 4.82 0.29 4.95
CA ASP A 595 4.90 -1.12 5.38
C ASP A 595 6.23 -1.44 6.09
N LEU A 596 7.29 -0.68 5.82
CA LEU A 596 8.58 -0.75 6.50
C LEU A 596 8.60 0.02 7.84
N GLY A 597 7.56 0.81 8.15
CA GLY A 597 7.53 1.71 9.30
C GLY A 597 8.38 2.99 9.15
N VAL A 598 8.73 3.36 7.91
CA VAL A 598 9.57 4.54 7.63
C VAL A 598 8.67 5.72 7.24
N PHE A 599 8.51 6.66 8.18
CA PHE A 599 7.65 7.84 8.03
C PHE A 599 8.42 9.13 7.65
N ASN A 600 9.75 9.15 7.83
CA ASN A 600 10.58 10.30 7.48
C ASN A 600 11.02 10.22 6.00
N PRO A 601 10.68 11.20 5.13
CA PRO A 601 11.11 11.18 3.73
C PRO A 601 12.63 11.34 3.54
N ASP A 602 13.33 11.95 4.50
CA ASP A 602 14.79 12.15 4.44
C ASP A 602 15.60 10.93 4.94
N SER A 603 14.91 9.89 5.42
CA SER A 603 15.48 8.58 5.80
C SER A 603 16.49 8.07 4.77
N PHE A 604 17.58 7.44 5.25
CA PHE A 604 18.51 6.75 4.37
C PHE A 604 17.81 5.61 3.63
N MET A 605 16.93 4.86 4.30
CA MET A 605 16.15 3.79 3.68
C MET A 605 15.23 4.29 2.56
N CYS A 606 14.54 5.42 2.75
CA CYS A 606 13.75 6.06 1.68
C CYS A 606 14.64 6.43 0.49
N ARG A 607 15.76 7.13 0.74
CA ARG A 607 16.71 7.55 -0.31
C ARG A 607 17.32 6.37 -1.06
N LEU A 608 17.69 5.28 -0.38
CA LEU A 608 18.24 4.07 -0.98
C LEU A 608 17.22 3.37 -1.88
N LEU A 609 15.99 3.20 -1.41
CA LEU A 609 14.95 2.49 -2.16
C LEU A 609 14.42 3.29 -3.36
N GLU A 610 14.44 4.63 -3.32
CA GLU A 610 14.10 5.48 -4.47
C GLU A 610 15.26 5.62 -5.47
N LYS A 611 16.48 5.87 -4.97
CA LYS A 611 17.61 6.36 -5.79
C LYS A 611 18.78 5.38 -5.89
N GLY A 612 18.86 4.35 -5.06
CA GLY A 612 20.01 3.43 -4.99
C GLY A 612 20.31 2.70 -6.30
N SER A 613 19.28 2.30 -7.06
CA SER A 613 19.44 1.74 -8.42
C SER A 613 19.45 2.79 -9.54
N SER A 614 19.69 4.06 -9.24
CA SER A 614 19.70 5.17 -10.19
C SER A 614 21.05 5.90 -10.18
N SER A 615 21.84 5.72 -11.23
CA SER A 615 23.10 6.44 -11.45
C SER A 615 22.88 7.96 -11.53
N GLN A 616 23.70 8.72 -10.82
CA GLN A 616 23.71 10.17 -10.83
C GLN A 616 24.79 10.70 -11.80
N LYS A 617 24.66 11.94 -12.27
CA LYS A 617 25.75 12.57 -13.04
C LYS A 617 26.83 13.05 -12.09
N LEU A 618 28.08 13.08 -12.57
CA LEU A 618 29.21 13.61 -11.82
C LEU A 618 29.01 15.09 -11.42
N GLU A 619 28.29 15.86 -12.25
CA GLU A 619 27.91 17.27 -12.01
C GLU A 619 26.91 17.45 -10.85
N ASP A 620 26.12 16.42 -10.53
CA ASP A 620 25.04 16.47 -9.54
C ASP A 620 25.49 15.93 -8.15
N LEU A 621 26.73 15.39 -8.06
CA LEU A 621 27.30 14.87 -6.81
C LEU A 621 27.90 15.99 -5.95
N THR A 622 27.86 15.81 -4.63
CA THR A 622 28.61 16.65 -3.70
C THR A 622 30.12 16.36 -3.78
N GLU A 623 30.96 17.34 -3.40
CA GLU A 623 32.43 17.19 -3.41
C GLU A 623 32.89 15.95 -2.62
N LYS A 624 32.31 15.70 -1.44
CA LYS A 624 32.57 14.49 -0.64
C LYS A 624 32.19 13.21 -1.38
N GLN A 625 31.02 13.16 -2.00
CA GLN A 625 30.59 11.99 -2.79
C GLN A 625 31.49 11.75 -4.01
N GLN A 626 31.96 12.82 -4.66
CA GLN A 626 32.90 12.73 -5.78
C GLN A 626 34.27 12.22 -5.32
N GLN A 627 34.76 12.67 -4.16
CA GLN A 627 35.98 12.16 -3.53
C GLN A 627 35.85 10.67 -3.18
N ASN A 628 34.76 10.28 -2.52
CA ASN A 628 34.52 8.90 -2.10
C ASN A 628 34.35 7.96 -3.32
N LEU A 629 33.65 8.40 -4.37
CA LEU A 629 33.57 7.68 -5.65
C LEU A 629 34.96 7.52 -6.29
N GLY A 630 35.80 8.55 -6.26
CA GLY A 630 37.17 8.50 -6.78
C GLY A 630 38.08 7.55 -6.00
N ALA A 631 37.94 7.50 -4.67
CA ALA A 631 38.64 6.56 -3.80
C ALA A 631 38.26 5.12 -4.15
N TRP A 632 36.96 4.80 -4.22
CA TRP A 632 36.47 3.47 -4.60
C TRP A 632 36.91 3.04 -6.01
N ILE A 633 36.89 3.94 -7.00
CA ILE A 633 37.41 3.63 -8.35
C ILE A 633 38.92 3.33 -8.30
N THR A 634 39.69 4.04 -7.48
CA THR A 634 41.13 3.80 -7.33
C THR A 634 41.40 2.45 -6.64
N ALA A 635 40.66 2.15 -5.57
CA ALA A 635 40.77 0.90 -4.83
C ALA A 635 40.42 -0.34 -5.67
N LEU A 636 39.38 -0.26 -6.50
CA LEU A 636 38.88 -1.41 -7.26
C LEU A 636 39.64 -1.69 -8.57
N PHE A 637 40.23 -0.67 -9.21
CA PHE A 637 40.81 -0.81 -10.56
C PHE A 637 42.29 -0.39 -10.68
N ILE A 638 42.90 0.19 -9.65
CA ILE A 638 44.29 0.71 -9.69
C ILE A 638 45.16 0.12 -8.58
N ALA A 639 44.61 -0.08 -7.37
CA ALA A 639 45.30 -0.75 -6.26
C ALA A 639 45.21 -2.28 -6.35
N GLU A 640 46.15 -2.99 -5.72
CA GLU A 640 46.10 -4.45 -5.53
C GLU A 640 45.12 -4.85 -4.40
N GLY A 641 43.90 -4.32 -4.44
CA GLY A 641 42.83 -4.62 -3.49
C GLY A 641 42.27 -3.39 -2.74
N ILE A 642 41.19 -3.64 -2.01
CA ILE A 642 40.48 -2.62 -1.22
C ILE A 642 41.24 -2.37 0.09
N SER A 643 41.79 -1.16 0.26
CA SER A 643 42.44 -0.77 1.52
C SER A 643 41.43 -0.37 2.60
N ASP A 644 41.77 -0.59 3.87
CA ASP A 644 40.96 -0.13 5.00
C ASP A 644 40.82 1.40 5.01
N GLU A 645 41.84 2.15 4.58
CA GLU A 645 41.79 3.60 4.35
C GLU A 645 40.69 4.03 3.34
N SER A 646 40.40 3.18 2.34
CA SER A 646 39.32 3.43 1.38
C SER A 646 37.95 3.20 2.02
N MET A 647 37.84 2.12 2.82
CA MET A 647 36.60 1.77 3.53
C MET A 647 36.28 2.72 4.68
N SER A 648 37.28 3.27 5.38
CA SER A 648 37.07 4.28 6.41
C SER A 648 36.62 5.61 5.81
N SER A 649 37.21 6.07 4.70
CA SER A 649 36.85 7.36 4.08
C SER A 649 35.36 7.52 3.67
N CYS A 650 34.64 6.40 3.54
CA CYS A 650 33.26 6.35 3.07
C CYS A 650 32.38 5.56 4.05
N SER A 651 31.23 6.10 4.47
CA SER A 651 30.31 5.31 5.29
C SER A 651 29.57 4.26 4.43
N PRO A 652 29.12 3.12 5.00
CA PRO A 652 28.31 2.15 4.28
C PRO A 652 27.06 2.79 3.65
N GLN A 653 26.38 3.70 4.35
CA GLN A 653 25.24 4.45 3.82
C GLN A 653 25.60 5.24 2.54
N GLU A 654 26.76 5.91 2.51
CA GLU A 654 27.22 6.65 1.31
C GLU A 654 27.60 5.69 0.19
N PHE A 655 28.30 4.59 0.49
CA PHE A 655 28.70 3.58 -0.49
C PHE A 655 27.49 2.99 -1.23
N TYR A 656 26.47 2.50 -0.51
CA TYR A 656 25.28 1.88 -1.12
C TYR A 656 24.48 2.86 -2.00
N LEU A 657 24.56 4.17 -1.76
CA LEU A 657 23.96 5.21 -2.63
C LEU A 657 24.82 5.52 -3.87
N LEU A 658 26.14 5.25 -3.83
CA LEU A 658 27.08 5.50 -4.93
C LEU A 658 27.27 4.31 -5.86
N VAL A 659 26.98 3.08 -5.43
CA VAL A 659 27.20 1.83 -6.20
C VAL A 659 26.64 1.86 -7.63
N ALA A 660 25.40 2.32 -7.87
CA ALA A 660 24.87 2.42 -9.23
C ALA A 660 25.63 3.46 -10.10
N THR A 661 26.19 4.50 -9.48
CA THR A 661 27.01 5.51 -10.16
C THR A 661 28.42 4.98 -10.45
N LEU A 662 29.02 4.21 -9.53
CA LEU A 662 30.27 3.48 -9.73
C LEU A 662 30.17 2.55 -10.95
N PHE A 663 29.13 1.71 -11.02
CA PHE A 663 28.87 0.86 -12.19
C PHE A 663 28.73 1.67 -13.49
N CYS A 664 27.98 2.78 -13.45
CA CYS A 664 27.80 3.65 -14.61
C CYS A 664 29.11 4.25 -15.12
N GLN A 665 29.99 4.75 -14.22
CA GLN A 665 31.25 5.37 -14.60
C GLN A 665 32.26 4.33 -15.11
N SER A 666 32.43 3.20 -14.42
CA SER A 666 33.40 2.17 -14.82
C SER A 666 33.01 1.48 -16.13
N LEU A 667 31.71 1.22 -16.36
CA LEU A 667 31.23 0.69 -17.64
C LEU A 667 31.46 1.71 -18.77
N SER A 668 31.14 2.99 -18.54
CA SER A 668 31.38 4.06 -19.52
C SER A 668 32.87 4.23 -19.86
N ALA A 669 33.77 4.03 -18.88
CA ALA A 669 35.21 4.06 -19.09
C ALA A 669 35.69 2.87 -19.95
N CYS A 670 35.12 1.68 -19.74
CA CYS A 670 35.42 0.49 -20.54
C CYS A 670 34.89 0.62 -21.98
N GLU A 671 33.65 1.08 -22.16
CA GLU A 671 33.06 1.34 -23.49
C GLU A 671 33.80 2.45 -24.26
N ALA A 672 34.39 3.42 -23.54
CA ALA A 672 35.29 4.43 -24.12
C ALA A 672 36.73 3.94 -24.37
N GLY A 673 37.04 2.66 -24.10
CA GLY A 673 38.37 2.08 -24.29
C GLY A 673 39.45 2.59 -23.32
N LYS A 674 39.05 3.18 -22.18
CA LYS A 674 39.96 3.70 -21.14
C LYS A 674 40.29 2.68 -20.04
N LEU A 675 39.51 1.59 -19.97
CA LEU A 675 39.64 0.52 -19.00
C LEU A 675 39.45 -0.81 -19.71
N GLU A 676 40.37 -1.75 -19.54
CA GLU A 676 40.25 -3.08 -20.15
C GLU A 676 39.13 -3.89 -19.50
N PHE A 677 38.49 -4.77 -20.27
CA PHE A 677 37.36 -5.56 -19.76
C PHE A 677 37.78 -6.52 -18.63
N ASP A 678 38.98 -7.08 -18.69
CA ASP A 678 39.48 -7.98 -17.64
C ASP A 678 39.77 -7.22 -16.34
N THR A 679 40.26 -5.97 -16.41
CA THR A 679 40.37 -5.08 -15.24
C THR A 679 39.00 -4.69 -14.68
N LEU A 680 38.02 -4.38 -15.55
CA LEU A 680 36.64 -4.10 -15.14
C LEU A 680 36.02 -5.31 -14.42
N LYS A 681 36.22 -6.52 -14.95
CA LYS A 681 35.75 -7.77 -14.37
C LYS A 681 36.41 -8.03 -13.01
N GLY A 682 37.75 -8.02 -12.95
CA GLY A 682 38.49 -8.27 -11.71
C GLY A 682 38.15 -7.26 -10.60
N GLY A 683 38.01 -5.98 -10.94
CA GLY A 683 37.61 -4.96 -9.98
C GLY A 683 36.21 -5.17 -9.40
N PHE A 684 35.26 -5.69 -10.20
CA PHE A 684 33.93 -6.04 -9.70
C PHE A 684 33.83 -7.43 -9.07
N GLU A 685 34.82 -8.31 -9.24
CA GLU A 685 34.91 -9.57 -8.50
C GLU A 685 35.12 -9.34 -6.99
N TYR A 686 35.78 -8.25 -6.58
CA TYR A 686 35.83 -7.84 -5.17
C TYR A 686 34.45 -7.52 -4.56
N LEU A 687 33.42 -7.21 -5.35
CA LEU A 687 32.06 -7.01 -4.85
C LEU A 687 31.32 -8.35 -4.60
N LEU A 688 31.95 -9.49 -4.89
CA LEU A 688 31.44 -10.82 -4.55
C LEU A 688 31.90 -11.27 -3.15
N GLU A 689 32.72 -10.49 -2.47
CA GLU A 689 33.07 -10.70 -1.06
C GLU A 689 31.85 -10.50 -0.15
N PRO A 690 31.64 -11.31 0.91
CA PRO A 690 30.43 -11.31 1.73
C PRO A 690 29.96 -9.92 2.19
N PHE A 691 30.89 -9.04 2.58
CA PHE A 691 30.62 -7.73 3.17
C PHE A 691 30.17 -6.67 2.16
N LEU A 692 30.46 -6.85 0.86
CA LEU A 692 30.01 -5.95 -0.21
C LEU A 692 28.87 -6.55 -1.05
N LEU A 693 28.72 -7.88 -1.03
CA LEU A 693 27.75 -8.61 -1.85
C LEU A 693 26.31 -8.03 -1.85
N PRO A 694 25.72 -7.59 -0.72
CA PRO A 694 24.37 -7.02 -0.73
C PRO A 694 24.26 -5.73 -1.58
N SER A 695 25.37 -5.03 -1.87
CA SER A 695 25.37 -3.86 -2.75
C SER A 695 25.03 -4.22 -4.20
N LEU A 696 25.28 -5.47 -4.61
CA LEU A 696 24.93 -5.97 -5.94
C LEU A 696 23.41 -5.96 -6.19
N VAL A 697 22.56 -5.92 -5.16
CA VAL A 697 21.11 -5.71 -5.34
C VAL A 697 20.86 -4.37 -6.04
N MET A 698 21.55 -3.30 -5.66
CA MET A 698 21.44 -1.99 -6.31
C MET A 698 22.09 -1.99 -7.70
N ALA A 699 23.27 -2.60 -7.83
CA ALA A 699 24.02 -2.63 -9.08
C ALA A 699 23.30 -3.40 -10.19
N LEU A 700 22.85 -4.63 -9.91
CA LEU A 700 22.14 -5.48 -10.86
C LEU A 700 20.81 -4.83 -11.29
N SER A 701 20.06 -4.28 -10.33
CA SER A 701 18.83 -3.53 -10.62
C SER A 701 19.08 -2.27 -11.48
N TRP A 702 20.25 -1.65 -11.39
CA TRP A 702 20.67 -0.59 -12.29
C TRP A 702 21.09 -1.12 -13.67
N MET A 703 21.84 -2.23 -13.74
CA MET A 703 22.30 -2.85 -14.99
C MET A 703 21.14 -3.30 -15.87
N GLY A 704 20.09 -3.88 -15.29
CA GLY A 704 18.86 -4.21 -16.00
C GLY A 704 18.19 -2.97 -16.61
N LYS A 705 18.00 -1.92 -15.80
CA LYS A 705 17.49 -0.62 -16.25
C LYS A 705 18.37 0.05 -17.31
N HIS A 706 19.69 -0.21 -17.30
CA HIS A 706 20.62 0.23 -18.34
C HIS A 706 20.39 -0.54 -19.64
N ILE A 707 20.33 -1.88 -19.59
CA ILE A 707 20.00 -2.75 -20.75
C ILE A 707 18.64 -2.37 -21.36
N TRP A 708 17.65 -2.02 -20.54
CA TRP A 708 16.36 -1.55 -21.04
C TRP A 708 16.44 -0.19 -21.79
N LYS A 709 17.31 0.73 -21.34
CA LYS A 709 17.46 2.07 -21.91
C LYS A 709 18.38 2.11 -23.13
N SER A 710 19.45 1.32 -23.14
CA SER A 710 20.50 1.33 -24.16
C SER A 710 20.09 0.50 -25.38
N GLY A 711 20.17 1.11 -26.57
CA GLY A 711 19.56 0.56 -27.79
C GLY A 711 20.51 0.14 -28.92
N THR A 712 21.81 0.40 -28.79
CA THR A 712 22.78 0.24 -29.91
C THR A 712 24.04 -0.55 -29.56
N ASP A 713 24.52 -0.50 -28.32
CA ASP A 713 25.46 -1.50 -27.80
C ASP A 713 25.09 -1.84 -26.34
N ILE A 714 25.10 -3.13 -26.03
CA ILE A 714 24.85 -3.72 -24.70
C ILE A 714 25.85 -4.85 -24.43
N THR A 715 26.85 -5.04 -25.31
CA THR A 715 27.70 -6.24 -25.33
C THR A 715 28.61 -6.28 -24.10
N THR A 716 29.21 -5.15 -23.73
CA THR A 716 30.02 -5.02 -22.51
C THR A 716 29.17 -5.20 -21.26
N THR A 717 27.96 -4.62 -21.23
CA THR A 717 27.01 -4.77 -20.12
C THR A 717 26.58 -6.22 -19.93
N LEU A 718 26.24 -6.95 -21.00
CA LEU A 718 25.82 -8.36 -20.94
C LEU A 718 26.96 -9.28 -20.51
N LYS A 719 28.19 -9.04 -20.97
CA LYS A 719 29.37 -9.79 -20.51
C LYS A 719 29.62 -9.60 -19.01
N LEU A 720 29.56 -8.35 -18.53
CA LEU A 720 29.71 -8.04 -17.10
C LEU A 720 28.56 -8.66 -16.27
N LEU A 721 27.33 -8.62 -16.78
CA LEU A 721 26.18 -9.24 -16.13
C LEU A 721 26.37 -10.75 -16.02
N ALA A 722 26.85 -11.41 -17.08
CA ALA A 722 27.13 -12.84 -17.06
C ALA A 722 28.17 -13.24 -16.01
N SER A 723 29.25 -12.47 -15.84
CA SER A 723 30.25 -12.73 -14.79
C SER A 723 29.73 -12.50 -13.37
N LEU A 724 28.79 -11.58 -13.16
CA LEU A 724 28.19 -11.32 -11.85
C LEU A 724 27.04 -12.28 -11.50
N VAL A 725 26.29 -12.76 -12.49
CA VAL A 725 25.23 -13.76 -12.31
C VAL A 725 25.81 -15.17 -12.15
N LYS A 726 26.90 -15.49 -12.86
CA LYS A 726 27.59 -16.78 -12.76
C LYS A 726 29.09 -16.60 -12.51
N PRO A 727 29.49 -16.19 -11.29
CA PRO A 727 30.90 -16.05 -10.93
C PRO A 727 31.61 -17.41 -10.92
N THR A 728 32.91 -17.40 -11.25
CA THR A 728 33.74 -18.63 -11.37
C THR A 728 34.32 -19.12 -10.04
N SER A 729 34.31 -18.28 -9.01
CA SER A 729 35.09 -18.46 -7.79
C SER A 729 34.34 -17.91 -6.57
N ILE A 730 33.12 -18.40 -6.35
CA ILE A 730 32.33 -18.13 -5.14
C ILE A 730 32.06 -19.44 -4.39
N SER A 731 32.10 -19.41 -3.07
CA SER A 731 31.89 -20.60 -2.23
C SER A 731 31.43 -20.21 -0.81
N GLY A 732 30.91 -21.19 -0.07
CA GLY A 732 30.56 -21.02 1.35
C GLY A 732 29.52 -19.92 1.58
N GLU A 733 29.77 -19.06 2.56
CA GLU A 733 28.82 -18.02 2.96
C GLU A 733 28.49 -17.03 1.82
N ALA A 734 29.50 -16.63 1.04
CA ALA A 734 29.33 -15.73 -0.10
C ALA A 734 28.33 -16.28 -1.12
N GLN A 735 28.33 -17.60 -1.36
CA GLN A 735 27.44 -18.25 -2.32
C GLN A 735 25.95 -18.16 -1.89
N GLU A 736 25.65 -18.30 -0.60
CA GLU A 736 24.27 -18.20 -0.10
C GLU A 736 23.78 -16.75 -0.01
N ILE A 737 24.68 -15.79 0.28
CA ILE A 737 24.38 -14.36 0.18
C ILE A 737 24.11 -13.99 -1.29
N HIS A 738 24.94 -14.44 -2.22
CA HIS A 738 24.77 -14.23 -3.67
C HIS A 738 23.47 -14.83 -4.20
N ARG A 739 23.11 -16.05 -3.77
CA ARG A 739 21.81 -16.67 -4.02
C ARG A 739 20.63 -15.78 -3.58
N THR A 740 20.74 -15.14 -2.42
CA THR A 740 19.72 -14.22 -1.90
C THR A 740 19.63 -12.95 -2.77
N VAL A 741 20.78 -12.37 -3.15
CA VAL A 741 20.88 -11.20 -4.04
C VAL A 741 20.29 -11.48 -5.44
N LEU A 742 20.58 -12.66 -6.01
CA LEU A 742 19.97 -13.09 -7.26
C LEU A 742 18.46 -13.32 -7.11
N SER A 743 18.01 -13.94 -6.02
CA SER A 743 16.58 -14.14 -5.72
C SER A 743 15.80 -12.82 -5.67
N ILE A 744 16.41 -11.76 -5.12
CA ILE A 744 15.83 -10.42 -5.11
C ILE A 744 15.71 -9.82 -6.52
N THR A 745 16.74 -9.95 -7.36
CA THR A 745 16.88 -9.21 -8.63
C THR A 745 16.46 -9.97 -9.89
N ALA A 746 16.36 -11.31 -9.83
CA ALA A 746 16.21 -12.18 -11.00
C ALA A 746 14.97 -11.90 -11.85
N ARG A 747 13.83 -11.55 -11.25
CA ARG A 747 12.59 -11.30 -12.00
C ARG A 747 12.66 -10.02 -12.84
N GLU A 748 13.11 -8.91 -12.25
CA GLU A 748 13.26 -7.63 -12.95
C GLU A 748 14.27 -7.77 -14.09
N LEU A 749 15.44 -8.35 -13.79
CA LEU A 749 16.46 -8.69 -14.79
C LEU A 749 15.91 -9.56 -15.93
N ALA A 750 15.18 -10.63 -15.60
CA ALA A 750 14.66 -11.55 -16.61
C ALA A 750 13.63 -10.88 -17.53
N ASP A 751 12.77 -9.99 -17.02
CA ASP A 751 11.79 -9.27 -17.84
C ASP A 751 12.44 -8.20 -18.74
N GLU A 752 13.48 -7.51 -18.25
CA GLU A 752 14.28 -6.58 -19.04
C GLU A 752 15.11 -7.32 -20.12
N LEU A 753 15.73 -8.45 -19.78
CA LEU A 753 16.47 -9.32 -20.70
C LEU A 753 15.57 -9.96 -21.77
N ARG A 754 14.38 -10.46 -21.40
CA ARG A 754 13.36 -10.95 -22.35
C ARG A 754 12.99 -9.87 -23.36
N THR A 755 12.85 -8.63 -22.91
CA THR A 755 12.53 -7.53 -23.82
C THR A 755 13.72 -7.10 -24.67
N ALA A 756 14.95 -7.16 -24.14
CA ALA A 756 16.16 -6.97 -24.92
C ALA A 756 16.30 -8.04 -26.03
N LYS A 757 16.01 -9.31 -25.72
CA LYS A 757 15.95 -10.42 -26.70
C LYS A 757 14.89 -10.17 -27.77
N ALA A 758 13.71 -9.66 -27.40
CA ALA A 758 12.66 -9.28 -28.36
C ALA A 758 13.07 -8.12 -29.29
N ARG A 759 13.93 -7.20 -28.82
CA ARG A 759 14.50 -6.11 -29.65
C ARG A 759 15.69 -6.57 -30.51
N HIS A 760 16.45 -7.57 -30.07
CA HIS A 760 17.64 -8.08 -30.76
C HIS A 760 17.59 -9.62 -30.93
N PRO A 761 16.72 -10.18 -31.80
CA PRO A 761 16.51 -11.63 -31.89
C PRO A 761 17.72 -12.47 -32.35
N LEU A 762 18.76 -11.82 -32.92
CA LEU A 762 19.98 -12.47 -33.41
C LEU A 762 21.03 -12.70 -32.30
N ARG A 763 20.80 -12.21 -31.08
CA ARG A 763 21.73 -12.31 -29.95
C ARG A 763 21.55 -13.63 -29.19
N THR A 764 22.60 -14.45 -29.14
CA THR A 764 22.65 -15.72 -28.40
C THR A 764 23.24 -15.59 -26.99
N ASP A 765 23.81 -14.43 -26.65
CA ASP A 765 24.44 -14.10 -25.36
C ASP A 765 23.43 -13.88 -24.22
N ILE A 766 22.14 -13.64 -24.54
CA ILE A 766 21.09 -13.39 -23.54
C ILE A 766 20.54 -14.70 -22.93
N GLU A 767 20.46 -15.78 -23.69
CA GLU A 767 19.81 -17.02 -23.24
C GLU A 767 20.51 -17.71 -22.06
N PRO A 768 21.86 -17.82 -22.02
CA PRO A 768 22.56 -18.42 -20.88
C PRO A 768 22.33 -17.66 -19.57
N ILE A 769 22.14 -16.33 -19.65
CA ILE A 769 21.85 -15.49 -18.47
C ILE A 769 20.41 -15.74 -17.99
N LEU A 770 19.44 -15.86 -18.92
CA LEU A 770 18.06 -16.20 -18.57
C LEU A 770 17.95 -17.58 -17.91
N GLN A 771 18.68 -18.58 -18.42
CA GLN A 771 18.76 -19.92 -17.82
C GLN A 771 19.41 -19.89 -16.42
N ALA A 772 20.47 -19.10 -16.23
CA ALA A 772 21.11 -18.94 -14.92
C ALA A 772 20.21 -18.24 -13.89
N LEU A 773 19.30 -17.37 -14.33
CA LEU A 773 18.34 -16.68 -13.45
C LEU A 773 17.07 -17.48 -13.16
N GLU A 774 16.76 -18.53 -13.93
CA GLU A 774 15.52 -19.32 -13.82
C GLU A 774 15.22 -19.87 -12.41
N PRO A 775 16.18 -20.46 -11.66
CA PRO A 775 15.92 -20.99 -10.32
C PRO A 775 15.49 -19.93 -9.28
N TYR A 776 15.76 -18.67 -9.57
CA TYR A 776 15.60 -17.54 -8.64
C TYR A 776 14.29 -16.74 -8.87
N GLN A 777 13.56 -17.01 -9.95
CA GLN A 777 12.38 -16.22 -10.34
C GLN A 777 11.16 -16.40 -9.42
N SER A 778 11.10 -17.50 -8.65
CA SER A 778 10.00 -17.83 -7.73
C SER A 778 10.03 -17.08 -6.39
N PHE A 779 11.00 -16.19 -6.16
CA PHE A 779 11.19 -15.52 -4.87
C PHE A 779 10.01 -14.60 -4.46
N GLN A 780 9.43 -13.87 -5.41
CA GLN A 780 8.44 -12.82 -5.14
C GLN A 780 7.03 -13.37 -4.87
N ARG A 781 6.41 -12.96 -3.75
CA ARG A 781 5.04 -13.29 -3.35
C ARG A 781 4.13 -12.06 -3.35
N THR A 782 3.86 -11.51 -4.54
CA THR A 782 3.10 -10.25 -4.71
C THR A 782 1.60 -10.44 -5.03
N GLY A 783 1.11 -11.68 -5.07
CA GLY A 783 -0.29 -11.98 -5.44
C GLY A 783 -0.65 -11.66 -6.89
N THR A 784 0.32 -11.36 -7.75
CA THR A 784 0.10 -11.05 -9.17
C THR A 784 -0.34 -12.28 -9.96
N SER A 785 -1.32 -12.11 -10.84
CA SER A 785 -1.75 -13.15 -11.78
C SER A 785 -0.66 -13.49 -12.81
N THR A 786 -0.56 -14.76 -13.18
CA THR A 786 0.29 -15.18 -14.30
C THR A 786 -0.32 -14.75 -15.64
N ARG A 787 0.48 -14.80 -16.71
CA ARG A 787 -0.01 -14.49 -18.05
C ARG A 787 -1.07 -15.48 -18.53
N SER A 788 -0.89 -16.77 -18.27
CA SER A 788 -1.84 -17.83 -18.63
C SER A 788 -3.17 -17.70 -17.90
N GLU A 789 -3.15 -17.38 -16.60
CA GLU A 789 -4.37 -17.06 -15.83
C GLU A 789 -5.12 -15.87 -16.41
N LEU A 790 -4.39 -14.79 -16.72
CA LEU A 790 -4.98 -13.56 -17.27
C LEU A 790 -5.55 -13.78 -18.68
N GLU A 791 -4.93 -14.63 -19.50
CA GLU A 791 -5.47 -15.07 -20.79
C GLU A 791 -6.72 -15.96 -20.59
N GLY A 792 -6.71 -16.88 -19.61
CA GLY A 792 -7.87 -17.71 -19.24
C GLY A 792 -9.09 -16.91 -18.72
N TRP A 793 -8.88 -15.89 -17.90
CA TRP A 793 -9.97 -15.01 -17.44
C TRP A 793 -10.49 -14.06 -18.51
N ARG A 794 -9.75 -13.90 -19.62
CA ARG A 794 -10.14 -13.07 -20.78
C ARG A 794 -10.74 -13.88 -21.93
N SER A 795 -10.47 -15.19 -22.01
CA SER A 795 -10.89 -16.08 -23.10
C SER A 795 -12.34 -16.58 -22.99
N SER A 796 -13.07 -16.20 -21.94
CA SER A 796 -14.51 -16.45 -21.82
C SER A 796 -15.23 -15.98 -23.09
N SER A 797 -15.97 -16.88 -23.74
CA SER A 797 -16.54 -16.72 -25.08
C SER A 797 -17.69 -15.71 -25.20
N ALA A 798 -18.07 -15.06 -24.09
CA ALA A 798 -19.10 -14.04 -24.04
C ALA A 798 -18.51 -12.61 -24.14
N PRO A 799 -19.20 -11.66 -24.79
CA PRO A 799 -18.75 -10.27 -24.86
C PRO A 799 -18.76 -9.62 -23.47
N GLY A 800 -17.57 -9.29 -22.96
CA GLY A 800 -17.36 -8.64 -21.65
C GLY A 800 -16.05 -9.04 -20.95
N GLY A 801 -15.39 -10.11 -21.42
CA GLY A 801 -14.02 -10.47 -21.03
C GLY A 801 -13.86 -10.66 -19.53
N MET A 802 -12.86 -9.99 -18.94
CA MET A 802 -12.49 -10.20 -17.53
C MET A 802 -13.59 -9.81 -16.52
N VAL A 803 -14.47 -8.85 -16.84
CA VAL A 803 -15.61 -8.52 -15.96
C VAL A 803 -16.60 -9.68 -15.93
N THR A 804 -16.92 -10.27 -17.09
CA THR A 804 -17.75 -11.47 -17.18
C THR A 804 -17.10 -12.66 -16.47
N GLY A 805 -15.78 -12.81 -16.56
CA GLY A 805 -15.05 -13.82 -15.78
C GLY A 805 -15.26 -13.68 -14.27
N ILE A 806 -15.21 -12.45 -13.73
CA ILE A 806 -15.48 -12.18 -12.30
C ILE A 806 -16.96 -12.46 -11.95
N ARG A 807 -17.90 -12.08 -12.81
CA ARG A 807 -19.35 -12.35 -12.63
C ARG A 807 -19.67 -13.86 -12.63
N ASN A 808 -19.05 -14.63 -13.53
CA ASN A 808 -19.19 -16.09 -13.55
C ASN A 808 -18.68 -16.71 -12.25
N THR A 809 -17.50 -16.30 -11.78
CA THR A 809 -16.94 -16.75 -10.49
C THR A 809 -17.87 -16.38 -9.32
N PHE A 810 -18.43 -15.17 -9.31
CA PHE A 810 -19.41 -14.74 -8.32
C PHE A 810 -20.66 -15.64 -8.32
N SER A 811 -21.23 -15.92 -9.49
CA SER A 811 -22.38 -16.81 -9.61
C SER A 811 -22.08 -18.23 -9.12
N SER A 812 -20.88 -18.77 -9.38
CA SER A 812 -20.46 -20.08 -8.85
C SER A 812 -20.33 -20.10 -7.33
N LEU A 813 -19.90 -19.00 -6.70
CA LEU A 813 -19.80 -18.86 -5.25
C LEU A 813 -21.18 -18.75 -4.59
N VAL A 814 -22.13 -18.07 -5.23
CA VAL A 814 -23.54 -18.02 -4.81
C VAL A 814 -24.17 -19.42 -4.88
N LEU A 815 -23.98 -20.13 -6.01
CA LEU A 815 -24.49 -21.49 -6.19
C LEU A 815 -23.90 -22.48 -5.17
N TRP A 816 -22.60 -22.41 -4.87
CA TRP A 816 -21.99 -23.26 -3.84
C TRP A 816 -22.49 -22.93 -2.42
N SER A 817 -23.05 -21.74 -2.20
CA SER A 817 -23.58 -21.34 -0.90
C SER A 817 -25.05 -21.70 -0.66
N THR A 818 -25.75 -22.34 -1.61
CA THR A 818 -27.16 -22.75 -1.41
C THR A 818 -27.29 -23.94 -0.47
N ASP A 819 -26.34 -24.88 -0.52
CA ASP A 819 -26.37 -26.15 0.23
C ASP A 819 -25.09 -26.32 1.08
N PRO A 820 -24.98 -25.61 2.22
CA PRO A 820 -23.73 -25.53 2.98
C PRO A 820 -23.29 -26.85 3.64
N GLU A 821 -24.22 -27.77 3.92
CA GLU A 821 -23.97 -29.05 4.59
C GLU A 821 -23.41 -30.14 3.68
N ILE A 822 -23.52 -30.00 2.35
CA ILE A 822 -23.01 -31.01 1.42
C ILE A 822 -21.49 -30.83 1.29
N SER A 823 -20.73 -31.93 1.37
CA SER A 823 -19.32 -31.95 1.00
C SER A 823 -19.18 -31.89 -0.52
N MET A 824 -19.39 -30.69 -1.07
CA MET A 824 -19.14 -30.35 -2.47
C MET A 824 -17.75 -29.74 -2.60
N THR A 825 -17.04 -30.09 -3.67
CA THR A 825 -15.74 -29.49 -3.99
C THR A 825 -15.86 -27.97 -4.12
N PRO A 826 -14.94 -27.19 -3.51
CA PRO A 826 -15.02 -25.75 -3.53
C PRO A 826 -14.84 -25.21 -4.96
N PRO A 827 -15.53 -24.13 -5.35
CA PRO A 827 -15.31 -23.47 -6.64
C PRO A 827 -13.84 -23.04 -6.81
N SER A 828 -13.34 -23.10 -8.04
CA SER A 828 -11.97 -22.72 -8.44
C SER A 828 -11.71 -21.20 -8.33
N TYR A 829 -11.86 -20.66 -7.12
CA TYR A 829 -11.70 -19.26 -6.78
C TYR A 829 -10.24 -18.92 -6.55
N THR A 830 -9.86 -17.70 -6.94
CA THR A 830 -8.64 -17.08 -6.48
C THR A 830 -8.82 -15.58 -6.39
N HIS A 831 -8.40 -15.01 -5.26
CA HIS A 831 -8.46 -13.57 -5.05
C HIS A 831 -7.57 -12.81 -6.08
N ARG A 832 -6.60 -13.47 -6.72
CA ARG A 832 -5.81 -12.93 -7.84
C ARG A 832 -6.67 -12.45 -9.00
N GLN A 833 -7.82 -13.09 -9.25
CA GLN A 833 -8.75 -12.69 -10.30
C GLN A 833 -9.36 -11.31 -10.00
N LEU A 834 -9.75 -11.07 -8.74
CA LEU A 834 -10.27 -9.77 -8.31
C LEU A 834 -9.16 -8.70 -8.36
N LEU A 835 -8.01 -8.95 -7.73
CA LEU A 835 -6.87 -8.02 -7.70
C LEU A 835 -6.40 -7.61 -9.11
N ALA A 836 -6.27 -8.57 -10.03
CA ALA A 836 -5.91 -8.27 -11.42
C ALA A 836 -7.03 -7.50 -12.15
N GLY A 837 -8.30 -7.75 -11.81
CA GLY A 837 -9.44 -6.99 -12.31
C GLY A 837 -9.38 -5.53 -11.88
N LEU A 838 -9.13 -5.27 -10.58
CA LEU A 838 -8.97 -3.92 -10.04
C LEU A 838 -7.79 -3.19 -10.71
N LYS A 839 -6.63 -3.87 -10.83
CA LYS A 839 -5.40 -3.31 -11.42
C LYS A 839 -5.51 -2.98 -12.91
N HIS A 840 -6.29 -3.76 -13.69
CA HIS A 840 -6.41 -3.57 -15.15
C HIS A 840 -7.66 -2.83 -15.61
N LEU A 841 -8.77 -2.90 -14.87
CA LEU A 841 -10.07 -2.34 -15.27
C LEU A 841 -10.49 -1.15 -14.40
N GLY A 842 -9.95 -1.03 -13.19
CA GLY A 842 -10.32 -0.04 -12.19
C GLY A 842 -11.57 -0.43 -11.38
N SER A 843 -11.54 -0.11 -10.09
CA SER A 843 -12.51 -0.54 -9.08
C SER A 843 -13.96 -0.19 -9.40
N VAL A 844 -14.22 0.95 -10.04
CA VAL A 844 -15.58 1.37 -10.44
C VAL A 844 -16.18 0.42 -11.49
N ARG A 845 -15.38 -0.10 -12.43
CA ARG A 845 -15.87 -1.05 -13.45
C ARG A 845 -16.08 -2.45 -12.86
N VAL A 846 -15.19 -2.89 -11.97
CA VAL A 846 -15.34 -4.18 -11.27
C VAL A 846 -16.57 -4.16 -10.38
N LEU A 847 -16.77 -3.10 -9.59
CA LEU A 847 -17.97 -2.93 -8.76
C LEU A 847 -19.25 -2.87 -9.60
N ALA A 848 -19.25 -2.20 -10.75
CA ALA A 848 -20.41 -2.20 -11.64
C ALA A 848 -20.79 -3.62 -12.10
N GLY A 849 -19.80 -4.45 -12.46
CA GLY A 849 -20.03 -5.86 -12.79
C GLY A 849 -20.54 -6.70 -11.62
N ILE A 850 -20.04 -6.48 -10.40
CA ILE A 850 -20.54 -7.13 -9.18
C ILE A 850 -21.99 -6.72 -8.90
N LEU A 851 -22.35 -5.44 -9.07
CA LEU A 851 -23.71 -4.94 -8.87
C LEU A 851 -24.70 -5.45 -9.93
N GLU A 852 -24.27 -5.64 -11.18
CA GLU A 852 -25.07 -6.30 -12.22
C GLU A 852 -25.37 -7.75 -11.88
N GLU A 853 -24.38 -8.50 -11.37
CA GLU A 853 -24.57 -9.89 -10.96
C GLU A 853 -25.42 -9.99 -9.68
N LEU A 854 -25.21 -9.09 -8.72
CA LEU A 854 -26.03 -8.97 -7.51
C LEU A 854 -27.51 -8.75 -7.86
N LYS A 855 -27.80 -7.90 -8.85
CA LYS A 855 -29.16 -7.69 -9.36
C LYS A 855 -29.73 -8.98 -9.93
N LEU A 856 -28.98 -9.68 -10.79
CA LEU A 856 -29.42 -10.95 -11.38
C LEU A 856 -29.70 -12.03 -10.32
N GLN A 857 -28.80 -12.19 -9.34
CA GLN A 857 -28.96 -13.17 -8.26
C GLN A 857 -30.09 -12.79 -7.27
N SER A 858 -30.41 -11.50 -7.14
CA SER A 858 -31.59 -11.04 -6.41
C SER A 858 -32.89 -11.34 -7.16
N GLU A 859 -32.88 -11.30 -8.51
CA GLU A 859 -34.03 -11.66 -9.36
C GLU A 859 -34.29 -13.18 -9.40
N THR A 860 -33.26 -14.02 -9.23
CA THR A 860 -33.37 -15.50 -9.14
C THR A 860 -33.73 -16.03 -7.75
N GLY A 861 -33.73 -15.18 -6.72
CA GLY A 861 -34.10 -15.55 -5.34
C GLY A 861 -32.93 -15.87 -4.41
N SER A 862 -31.67 -15.76 -4.86
CA SER A 862 -30.46 -15.96 -4.04
C SER A 862 -29.84 -14.64 -3.55
N GLY A 863 -30.65 -13.59 -3.44
CA GLY A 863 -30.20 -12.22 -3.14
C GLY A 863 -29.39 -12.09 -1.85
N ASP A 864 -29.79 -12.76 -0.77
CA ASP A 864 -29.16 -12.59 0.55
C ASP A 864 -27.73 -13.16 0.59
N LEU A 865 -27.55 -14.35 0.00
CA LEU A 865 -26.23 -14.96 -0.20
C LEU A 865 -25.36 -14.10 -1.11
N ALA A 866 -25.93 -13.53 -2.17
CA ALA A 866 -25.22 -12.64 -3.08
C ALA A 866 -24.81 -11.32 -2.40
N ILE A 867 -25.65 -10.72 -1.55
CA ILE A 867 -25.29 -9.52 -0.76
C ILE A 867 -24.11 -9.83 0.17
N ASP A 868 -24.13 -10.96 0.86
CA ASP A 868 -23.05 -11.34 1.78
C ASP A 868 -21.72 -11.65 1.06
N ILE A 869 -21.77 -12.34 -0.08
CA ILE A 869 -20.59 -12.59 -0.93
C ILE A 869 -20.05 -11.28 -1.52
N ALA A 870 -20.92 -10.39 -2.00
CA ALA A 870 -20.52 -9.06 -2.49
C ALA A 870 -19.90 -8.21 -1.39
N ALA A 871 -20.49 -8.19 -0.19
CA ALA A 871 -19.94 -7.46 0.95
C ALA A 871 -18.56 -8.01 1.34
N THR A 872 -18.41 -9.34 1.40
CA THR A 872 -17.12 -9.99 1.66
C THR A 872 -16.06 -9.62 0.62
N LEU A 873 -16.39 -9.64 -0.69
CA LEU A 873 -15.47 -9.26 -1.75
C LEU A 873 -15.03 -7.78 -1.67
N ILE A 874 -15.85 -6.91 -1.06
CA ILE A 874 -15.55 -5.48 -0.84
C ILE A 874 -14.74 -5.27 0.46
N CYS A 875 -15.01 -6.09 1.49
CA CYS A 875 -14.30 -6.08 2.78
C CYS A 875 -13.00 -6.89 2.79
N ALA A 876 -12.69 -7.63 1.72
CA ALA A 876 -11.50 -8.47 1.63
C ALA A 876 -10.21 -7.62 1.68
N PRO A 877 -9.24 -7.95 2.55
CA PRO A 877 -8.00 -7.19 2.71
C PRO A 877 -7.17 -7.16 1.42
N MET A 878 -6.59 -5.99 1.14
CA MET A 878 -5.74 -5.76 -0.03
C MET A 878 -4.43 -5.08 0.37
N ARG A 879 -3.33 -5.48 -0.26
CA ARG A 879 -1.97 -4.98 0.04
C ARG A 879 -1.84 -3.45 0.00
N GLU A 880 -2.58 -2.76 -0.88
CA GLU A 880 -2.55 -1.30 -1.03
C GLU A 880 -3.30 -0.54 0.10
N CYS A 881 -4.11 -1.21 0.91
CA CYS A 881 -4.94 -0.59 1.96
C CYS A 881 -4.69 -1.15 3.36
N PHE A 882 -4.19 -2.39 3.47
CA PHE A 882 -4.07 -3.13 4.73
C PHE A 882 -3.34 -2.36 5.84
N SER A 883 -2.22 -1.70 5.53
CA SER A 883 -1.44 -0.94 6.51
C SER A 883 -2.16 0.32 7.02
N LEU A 884 -3.06 0.91 6.22
CA LEU A 884 -3.93 2.01 6.64
C LEU A 884 -5.09 1.50 7.52
N GLU A 885 -5.60 0.30 7.22
CA GLU A 885 -6.65 -0.36 8.01
C GLU A 885 -6.09 -0.77 9.38
N GLN A 886 -4.89 -1.36 9.45
CA GLN A 886 -4.20 -1.67 10.69
C GLN A 886 -3.95 -0.41 11.54
N ALA A 887 -3.48 0.69 10.93
CA ALA A 887 -3.28 1.95 11.64
C ALA A 887 -4.59 2.54 12.21
N ALA A 888 -5.72 2.39 11.50
CA ALA A 888 -7.02 2.85 11.98
C ALA A 888 -7.51 2.12 13.25
N TYR A 889 -7.14 0.85 13.42
CA TYR A 889 -7.48 0.05 14.60
C TYR A 889 -6.50 0.27 15.77
N GLN A 890 -5.23 0.56 15.48
CA GLN A 890 -4.22 0.83 16.51
C GLN A 890 -4.31 2.26 17.08
N SER A 891 -4.87 3.22 16.31
CA SER A 891 -5.00 4.65 16.69
C SER A 891 -6.07 4.96 17.76
N VAL A 892 -6.50 3.99 18.57
CA VAL A 892 -7.47 4.21 19.67
C VAL A 892 -6.84 4.99 20.84
N GLY A 893 -5.50 5.02 20.93
CA GLY A 893 -4.74 6.03 21.69
C GLY A 893 -4.40 7.24 20.81
N GLY A 894 -4.56 8.46 21.32
CA GLY A 894 -4.59 9.68 20.50
C GLY A 894 -3.26 10.16 19.88
N SER A 895 -3.38 11.19 19.04
CA SER A 895 -2.30 12.03 18.47
C SER A 895 -1.56 11.59 17.19
N LEU A 896 -2.22 10.84 16.28
CA LEU A 896 -1.68 10.56 14.92
C LEU A 896 -2.66 10.85 13.76
N LYS A 897 -3.61 11.79 13.92
CA LYS A 897 -4.59 12.13 12.86
C LYS A 897 -4.02 12.91 11.67
N ASP A 898 -2.89 13.59 11.82
CA ASP A 898 -2.39 14.56 10.83
C ASP A 898 -1.43 13.98 9.76
N SER A 899 -1.13 12.68 9.81
CA SER A 899 -0.16 12.03 8.91
C SER A 899 -0.67 10.79 8.17
N LEU A 900 -1.99 10.56 8.11
CA LEU A 900 -2.56 9.46 7.32
C LEU A 900 -2.21 9.61 5.82
N PRO A 901 -1.48 8.64 5.21
CA PRO A 901 -1.04 8.73 3.83
C PRO A 901 -2.18 8.83 2.82
N ARG A 902 -1.95 9.58 1.72
CA ARG A 902 -2.88 9.61 0.58
C ARG A 902 -2.96 8.22 -0.07
N ARG A 903 -4.15 7.62 -0.08
CA ARG A 903 -4.44 6.37 -0.83
C ARG A 903 -4.05 6.56 -2.30
N GLN A 904 -3.15 5.72 -2.81
CA GLN A 904 -2.68 5.80 -4.20
C GLN A 904 -3.65 5.15 -5.20
N MET A 905 -4.53 4.25 -4.74
CA MET A 905 -5.52 3.56 -5.56
C MET A 905 -6.89 3.61 -4.89
N LEU A 906 -7.93 3.85 -5.68
CA LEU A 906 -9.32 3.83 -5.24
C LEU A 906 -9.77 2.38 -5.04
N ASN A 907 -10.14 1.98 -3.82
CA ASN A 907 -10.53 0.59 -3.52
C ASN A 907 -12.03 0.32 -3.82
N LEU A 908 -12.50 -0.91 -3.60
CA LEU A 908 -13.90 -1.26 -3.84
C LEU A 908 -14.87 -0.55 -2.88
N ARG A 909 -14.47 -0.31 -1.63
CA ARG A 909 -15.26 0.45 -0.65
C ARG A 909 -15.42 1.91 -1.07
N ASP A 910 -14.36 2.53 -1.55
CA ASP A 910 -14.35 3.89 -2.09
C ASP A 910 -15.19 3.99 -3.37
N ALA A 911 -15.16 2.96 -4.22
CA ALA A 911 -16.05 2.86 -5.38
C ALA A 911 -17.53 2.75 -4.96
N LEU A 912 -17.85 2.03 -3.87
CA LEU A 912 -19.20 1.91 -3.32
C LEU A 912 -19.67 3.23 -2.71
N ASN A 913 -18.80 3.94 -2.00
CA ASN A 913 -19.07 5.27 -1.47
C ASN A 913 -19.38 6.28 -2.59
N LEU A 914 -18.61 6.28 -3.69
CA LEU A 914 -18.91 7.09 -4.87
C LEU A 914 -20.27 6.74 -5.52
N GLN A 915 -20.66 5.46 -5.53
CA GLN A 915 -22.00 5.07 -5.99
C GLN A 915 -23.09 5.60 -5.04
N ARG A 916 -22.87 5.55 -3.71
CA ARG A 916 -23.78 6.11 -2.69
C ARG A 916 -23.92 7.64 -2.80
N GLU A 917 -22.83 8.37 -3.05
CA GLU A 917 -22.89 9.81 -3.36
C GLU A 917 -23.74 10.13 -4.60
N SER A 918 -23.85 9.17 -5.53
CA SER A 918 -24.68 9.27 -6.73
C SER A 918 -26.10 8.68 -6.61
N LEU A 919 -26.48 8.15 -5.43
CA LEU A 919 -27.71 7.38 -5.23
C LEU A 919 -28.98 8.16 -5.63
N SER A 920 -29.00 9.47 -5.36
CA SER A 920 -30.09 10.38 -5.74
C SER A 920 -30.42 10.36 -7.23
N LYS A 921 -29.42 10.14 -8.10
CA LYS A 921 -29.63 9.93 -9.54
C LYS A 921 -30.09 8.51 -9.84
N VAL A 922 -29.53 7.50 -9.17
CA VAL A 922 -29.86 6.09 -9.43
C VAL A 922 -31.31 5.78 -9.05
N ILE A 923 -31.85 6.38 -7.98
CA ILE A 923 -33.25 6.25 -7.56
C ILE A 923 -34.24 6.67 -8.68
N GLU A 924 -33.91 7.70 -9.47
CA GLU A 924 -34.77 8.18 -10.57
C GLU A 924 -34.85 7.22 -11.78
N TYR A 925 -33.81 6.39 -12.02
CA TYR A 925 -33.73 5.52 -13.20
C TYR A 925 -33.85 4.01 -12.89
N GLU A 926 -33.30 3.53 -11.77
CA GLU A 926 -33.28 2.10 -11.38
C GLU A 926 -33.48 1.93 -9.85
N PRO A 927 -34.73 1.99 -9.33
CA PRO A 927 -34.97 1.95 -7.88
C PRO A 927 -34.50 0.64 -7.21
N HIS A 928 -34.68 -0.52 -7.84
CA HIS A 928 -34.15 -1.80 -7.32
C HIS A 928 -32.62 -1.82 -7.19
N ARG A 929 -31.90 -1.11 -8.08
CA ARG A 929 -30.44 -1.01 -8.01
C ARG A 929 -30.02 -0.10 -6.86
N ALA A 930 -30.74 1.01 -6.63
CA ALA A 930 -30.50 1.88 -5.49
C ALA A 930 -30.73 1.15 -4.15
N GLU A 931 -31.78 0.31 -4.06
CA GLU A 931 -32.04 -0.55 -2.90
C GLU A 931 -30.89 -1.51 -2.61
N LEU A 932 -30.41 -2.24 -3.64
CA LEU A 932 -29.28 -3.18 -3.50
C LEU A 932 -27.97 -2.48 -3.13
N ILE A 933 -27.69 -1.30 -3.68
CA ILE A 933 -26.50 -0.49 -3.30
C ILE A 933 -26.56 -0.10 -1.83
N ASN A 934 -27.72 0.34 -1.32
CA ASN A 934 -27.89 0.71 0.08
C ASN A 934 -27.73 -0.50 1.03
N ARG A 935 -28.39 -1.64 0.73
CA ARG A 935 -28.21 -2.88 1.53
C ARG A 935 -26.76 -3.35 1.56
N LEU A 936 -26.08 -3.31 0.42
CA LEU A 936 -24.66 -3.67 0.31
C LEU A 936 -23.76 -2.72 1.12
N ALA A 937 -24.01 -1.40 1.03
CA ALA A 937 -23.27 -0.40 1.81
C ALA A 937 -23.44 -0.61 3.32
N ARG A 938 -24.68 -0.83 3.80
CA ARG A 938 -24.95 -1.15 5.20
C ARG A 938 -24.23 -2.41 5.66
N ARG A 939 -24.29 -3.50 4.88
CA ARG A 939 -23.60 -4.75 5.22
C ARG A 939 -22.07 -4.57 5.29
N VAL A 940 -21.49 -3.81 4.35
CA VAL A 940 -20.05 -3.46 4.36
C VAL A 940 -19.68 -2.59 5.57
N ASP A 941 -20.50 -1.61 5.92
CA ASP A 941 -20.27 -0.76 7.10
C ASP A 941 -20.43 -1.55 8.41
N THR A 942 -21.36 -2.50 8.51
CA THR A 942 -21.49 -3.43 9.64
C THR A 942 -20.27 -4.36 9.76
N LEU A 943 -19.80 -4.96 8.66
CA LEU A 943 -18.63 -5.85 8.71
C LEU A 943 -17.33 -5.11 9.07
N THR A 944 -17.23 -3.82 8.76
CA THR A 944 -16.03 -3.00 8.97
C THR A 944 -16.13 -2.03 10.15
N SER A 945 -17.19 -2.08 10.96
CA SER A 945 -17.34 -1.21 12.12
C SER A 945 -16.29 -1.54 13.19
N ILE A 946 -15.59 -0.51 13.68
CA ILE A 946 -14.64 -0.63 14.78
C ILE A 946 -15.43 -0.65 16.10
N PRO A 947 -15.17 -1.58 17.04
CA PRO A 947 -15.86 -1.62 18.33
C PRO A 947 -15.62 -0.34 19.12
N GLN A 948 -16.70 0.37 19.46
CA GLN A 948 -16.63 1.42 20.47
C GLN A 948 -16.67 0.74 21.84
N ILE A 949 -15.50 0.58 22.47
CA ILE A 949 -15.42 0.21 23.88
C ILE A 949 -16.15 1.31 24.68
N PRO A 950 -17.17 0.99 25.49
CA PRO A 950 -17.82 1.99 26.34
C PRO A 950 -16.78 2.64 27.25
N GLN A 951 -16.68 3.97 27.24
CA GLN A 951 -15.81 4.71 28.15
C GLN A 951 -16.29 4.53 29.59
N GLY A 952 -15.75 3.51 30.27
CA GLY A 952 -16.29 3.05 31.56
C GLY A 952 -15.39 2.14 32.39
N VAL A 953 -14.18 1.78 31.94
CA VAL A 953 -13.11 1.22 32.79
C VAL A 953 -11.76 1.72 32.26
N GLU A 954 -11.11 2.65 32.96
CA GLU A 954 -9.71 2.99 32.70
C GLU A 954 -8.78 1.99 33.42
N ASN A 955 -7.66 1.66 32.78
CA ASN A 955 -6.52 0.92 33.34
C ASN A 955 -6.77 -0.51 33.86
N ILE A 956 -7.20 -1.42 32.97
CA ILE A 956 -6.84 -2.84 33.09
C ILE A 956 -6.12 -3.25 31.80
N ASP A 957 -4.81 -3.49 31.90
CA ASP A 957 -3.99 -4.01 30.80
C ASP A 957 -4.18 -5.53 30.68
N VAL A 958 -5.18 -5.92 29.89
CA VAL A 958 -5.57 -7.33 29.70
C VAL A 958 -4.43 -8.15 29.10
N GLY A 959 -3.53 -7.54 28.30
CA GLY A 959 -2.40 -8.22 27.68
C GLY A 959 -1.38 -8.74 28.70
N ASN A 960 -1.12 -7.99 29.77
CA ASN A 960 -0.18 -8.39 30.82
C ASN A 960 -0.78 -9.36 31.85
N ILE A 961 -2.11 -9.48 31.94
CA ILE A 961 -2.77 -10.43 32.85
C ILE A 961 -2.78 -11.84 32.25
N MET A 962 -3.01 -11.98 30.93
CA MET A 962 -3.02 -13.28 30.26
C MET A 962 -1.64 -13.97 30.24
N ALA A 963 -0.55 -13.20 30.25
CA ALA A 963 0.82 -13.75 30.26
C ALA A 963 1.25 -14.37 31.60
N ASN A 964 0.54 -14.08 32.70
CA ASN A 964 0.95 -14.47 34.06
C ASN A 964 0.01 -15.50 34.74
N MET A 965 -0.99 -16.02 34.01
CA MET A 965 -1.93 -17.01 34.57
C MET A 965 -1.42 -18.45 34.35
N ASP A 966 -0.34 -18.78 35.05
CA ASP A 966 0.27 -20.10 35.03
C ASP A 966 -0.63 -21.12 35.77
N LEU A 967 -1.39 -21.91 35.00
CA LEU A 967 -2.28 -22.95 35.50
C LEU A 967 -1.51 -24.24 35.81
N THR A 968 -0.70 -24.20 36.86
CA THR A 968 -0.12 -25.37 37.53
C THR A 968 -0.54 -25.41 39.01
N GLY A 969 -1.78 -25.84 39.25
CA GLY A 969 -2.35 -26.03 40.59
C GLY A 969 -2.83 -27.47 40.78
N VAL A 970 -2.16 -28.19 41.68
CA VAL A 970 -2.37 -29.63 41.94
C VAL A 970 -3.75 -29.93 42.53
N GLU A 971 -4.34 -31.05 42.11
CA GLU A 971 -5.57 -31.61 42.69
C GLU A 971 -5.39 -31.97 44.17
N GLU A 972 -6.26 -31.50 45.06
CA GLU A 972 -6.62 -32.28 46.25
C GLU A 972 -8.03 -31.94 46.77
N ASP A 973 -8.76 -32.98 47.15
CA ASP A 973 -10.20 -33.00 47.46
C ASP A 973 -10.57 -32.23 48.73
N ARG A 974 -11.70 -31.48 48.71
CA ARG A 974 -12.70 -31.50 49.82
C ARG A 974 -14.03 -30.82 49.51
N GLN A 975 -15.10 -31.50 49.93
CA GLN A 975 -16.51 -31.17 49.68
C GLN A 975 -17.12 -30.18 50.69
N MET A 976 -18.03 -29.33 50.22
CA MET A 976 -19.41 -29.04 50.71
C MET A 976 -19.81 -27.57 50.44
N GLN A 977 -20.76 -27.30 49.53
CA GLN A 977 -22.21 -27.18 49.78
C GLN A 977 -22.57 -25.79 50.37
N ILE A 978 -23.07 -24.82 49.58
CA ILE A 978 -24.51 -24.56 49.27
C ILE A 978 -25.28 -24.19 50.56
N ASP A 979 -25.95 -23.04 50.76
CA ASP A 979 -26.59 -22.10 49.82
C ASP A 979 -27.01 -20.75 50.49
N VAL A 980 -27.56 -19.80 49.70
CA VAL A 980 -28.68 -18.85 50.06
C VAL A 980 -28.50 -17.84 51.23
N ALA A 981 -28.90 -16.54 51.14
CA ALA A 981 -29.37 -15.69 50.03
C ALA A 981 -29.47 -14.21 50.46
N GLN A 982 -29.81 -13.33 49.49
CA GLN A 982 -30.50 -12.03 49.65
C GLN A 982 -29.67 -10.88 50.29
N GLN A 983 -29.36 -9.76 49.62
CA GLN A 983 -30.26 -8.71 49.07
C GLN A 983 -31.31 -8.22 50.08
N ALA A 984 -31.51 -6.93 50.35
CA ALA A 984 -30.82 -5.70 49.96
C ALA A 984 -31.33 -4.57 50.88
N GLU A 985 -30.63 -3.43 50.96
CA GLU A 985 -31.16 -2.06 51.22
C GLU A 985 -29.92 -1.13 51.28
N GLN A 986 -29.70 -0.29 50.26
CA GLN A 986 -30.13 1.13 50.20
C GLN A 986 -29.57 1.96 51.36
N GLN A 987 -28.62 2.86 51.06
CA GLN A 987 -28.86 4.32 51.02
C GLN A 987 -29.52 4.81 52.32
N ASP A 988 -28.87 5.67 53.12
CA ASP A 988 -28.46 7.00 52.68
C ASP A 988 -27.60 7.73 53.75
N GLN A 989 -27.07 8.90 53.36
CA GLN A 989 -26.86 10.10 54.19
C GLN A 989 -25.71 10.27 55.21
N GLN A 990 -25.16 11.50 55.10
CA GLN A 990 -24.49 12.36 56.10
C GLN A 990 -23.02 12.06 56.45
N HIS A 991 -22.03 12.83 56.00
CA HIS A 991 -21.66 14.24 56.27
C HIS A 991 -21.16 14.55 57.70
N GLN A 992 -20.07 15.35 57.74
CA GLN A 992 -19.39 16.00 58.88
C GLN A 992 -18.39 15.12 59.66
N ASN A 993 -17.08 15.40 59.66
CA ASN A 993 -16.26 16.56 60.07
C ASN A 993 -15.94 16.66 61.57
N LEU A 994 -14.61 16.75 61.81
CA LEU A 994 -13.90 17.47 62.88
C LEU A 994 -13.70 16.84 64.27
N THR A 995 -12.56 17.27 64.85
CA THR A 995 -12.07 17.17 66.24
C THR A 995 -11.35 15.87 66.64
N ALA A 996 -10.25 15.90 67.43
CA ALA A 996 -9.30 16.97 67.78
C ALA A 996 -8.04 16.41 68.48
N ALA A 997 -6.97 17.22 68.59
CA ALA A 997 -5.73 17.01 69.37
C ALA A 997 -4.83 15.82 68.92
N GLY A 998 -3.50 15.91 68.85
CA GLY A 998 -2.55 16.62 69.72
C GLY A 998 -2.07 15.62 70.79
N THR A 999 -0.78 15.32 70.99
CA THR A 999 0.44 16.16 70.92
C THR A 999 1.73 15.34 70.73
N ASP A 1000 2.77 15.99 70.20
CA ASP A 1000 4.22 15.83 70.47
C ASP A 1000 4.81 14.53 71.06
N ALA A 1001 5.78 13.92 70.37
CA ALA A 1001 7.20 13.91 70.79
C ALA A 1001 8.12 13.08 69.85
N THR A 1002 9.08 13.75 69.20
CA THR A 1002 10.40 13.20 68.79
C THR A 1002 11.40 13.48 69.96
N PRO A 1003 12.64 12.91 70.07
CA PRO A 1003 13.59 12.53 68.99
C PRO A 1003 14.62 11.38 69.29
N GLY A 1004 15.65 11.23 68.43
CA GLY A 1004 16.93 10.50 68.69
C GLY A 1004 16.91 9.01 68.30
N THR A 1005 17.69 8.45 67.35
CA THR A 1005 19.07 8.67 66.82
C THR A 1005 20.20 8.08 67.69
N LEU A 1006 21.23 7.52 67.04
CA LEU A 1006 22.40 6.75 67.54
C LEU A 1006 22.09 5.32 68.03
N ASP A 1007 22.97 4.32 67.92
CA ASP A 1007 24.09 4.00 67.01
C ASP A 1007 24.65 2.62 67.45
N ALA A 1008 25.30 1.93 66.52
CA ALA A 1008 26.17 0.75 66.63
C ALA A 1008 26.61 0.18 68.03
N ILE A 1009 26.41 -1.13 68.20
CA ILE A 1009 27.35 -2.08 68.85
C ILE A 1009 27.25 -3.42 68.06
N LEU A 1010 28.16 -3.78 67.15
CA LEU A 1010 29.52 -4.36 67.30
C LEU A 1010 29.60 -5.79 67.89
N ASP A 1011 30.10 -6.69 67.04
CA ASP A 1011 30.91 -7.89 67.24
C ASP A 1011 30.66 -8.85 68.42
N VAL A 1012 30.55 -10.15 68.08
CA VAL A 1012 31.56 -11.16 68.49
C VAL A 1012 31.79 -12.13 67.33
N ALA A 1013 33.05 -12.29 66.92
CA ALA A 1013 33.51 -13.37 66.05
C ALA A 1013 34.26 -14.43 66.86
N THR A 1014 34.09 -15.71 66.50
CA THR A 1014 35.05 -16.83 66.56
C THR A 1014 34.29 -18.13 66.24
N ALA A 1015 34.86 -19.24 65.75
CA ALA A 1015 36.04 -19.59 64.96
C ALA A 1015 36.19 -21.12 65.11
N GLU A 1016 36.71 -21.82 64.08
CA GLU A 1016 37.14 -23.23 64.13
C GLU A 1016 36.02 -24.29 64.34
N GLY A 1017 36.13 -25.52 63.83
CA GLY A 1017 37.19 -26.07 62.99
C GLY A 1017 36.88 -27.45 62.40
N VAL A 1018 37.62 -27.77 61.35
CA VAL A 1018 37.79 -29.05 60.62
C VAL A 1018 37.64 -30.32 61.48
N THR A 1019 36.93 -31.35 60.97
CA THR A 1019 37.45 -32.75 60.88
C THR A 1019 36.52 -33.70 60.11
N ALA A 1020 37.14 -34.64 59.39
CA ALA A 1020 36.55 -35.85 58.79
C ALA A 1020 37.40 -37.07 59.24
N PRO A 1021 37.21 -38.33 58.78
CA PRO A 1021 36.04 -38.98 58.16
C PRO A 1021 35.46 -40.03 59.16
N PRO A 1022 35.68 -41.38 59.16
CA PRO A 1022 35.80 -42.41 58.11
C PRO A 1022 34.95 -43.71 58.33
N THR A 1023 35.00 -44.62 57.33
CA THR A 1023 34.66 -46.09 57.38
C THR A 1023 33.21 -46.53 57.70
N GLY A 1024 32.68 -47.65 57.18
CA GLY A 1024 33.20 -48.59 56.16
C GLY A 1024 32.48 -49.96 56.15
N THR A 1025 32.37 -50.57 54.96
CA THR A 1025 32.20 -52.03 54.66
C THR A 1025 31.07 -52.87 55.29
N GLU A 1026 30.23 -53.45 54.41
CA GLU A 1026 29.84 -54.88 54.20
C GLU A 1026 28.50 -54.92 53.39
N VAL A 1027 28.17 -55.86 52.49
CA VAL A 1027 28.83 -57.06 51.95
C VAL A 1027 28.35 -57.37 50.50
N THR A 1028 29.06 -58.26 49.81
CA THR A 1028 28.99 -58.69 48.39
C THR A 1028 27.69 -59.32 47.84
N MET A 1029 27.43 -59.14 46.53
CA MET A 1029 27.14 -60.13 45.45
C MET A 1029 26.24 -59.52 44.34
N ALA A 1030 26.35 -59.76 43.03
CA ALA A 1030 27.42 -60.26 42.14
C ALA A 1030 27.06 -59.93 40.65
N GLN A 1031 28.06 -59.80 39.77
CA GLN A 1031 27.99 -59.61 38.28
C GLN A 1031 27.42 -60.85 37.53
N PRO A 1032 27.16 -60.88 36.18
CA PRO A 1032 27.94 -60.28 35.05
C PRO A 1032 27.12 -59.56 33.93
N ASP A 1033 27.60 -58.48 33.29
CA ASP A 1033 28.57 -58.31 32.17
C ASP A 1033 27.98 -58.40 30.74
N MET A 1034 28.13 -57.35 29.92
CA MET A 1034 29.28 -57.24 29.02
C MET A 1034 29.40 -55.89 28.29
N ASP A 1035 30.55 -55.27 28.49
CA ASP A 1035 31.33 -54.34 27.64
C ASP A 1035 30.70 -53.67 26.41
N ALA A 1036 30.66 -52.34 26.48
CA ALA A 1036 30.89 -51.46 25.34
C ALA A 1036 32.28 -50.81 25.47
N SER A 1037 33.27 -51.33 24.74
CA SER A 1037 34.47 -50.56 24.40
C SER A 1037 34.95 -50.92 23.00
N ILE A 1038 35.02 -49.90 22.15
CA ILE A 1038 36.04 -49.58 21.15
C ILE A 1038 35.64 -48.19 20.66
N PHE A 1039 36.03 -47.18 21.44
CA PHE A 1039 36.40 -45.89 20.87
C PHE A 1039 37.90 -46.03 20.56
N ASP A 1040 38.28 -46.02 19.28
CA ASP A 1040 39.07 -44.90 18.81
C ASP A 1040 39.04 -44.77 17.27
N ASP A 1041 39.37 -43.56 16.84
CA ASP A 1041 40.05 -43.21 15.59
C ASP A 1041 39.29 -42.99 14.25
N MET A 1042 39.87 -42.02 13.52
CA MET A 1042 39.72 -41.65 12.10
C MET A 1042 38.46 -40.88 11.64
N LEU A 1043 38.49 -39.59 11.98
CA LEU A 1043 38.18 -38.49 11.06
C LEU A 1043 38.93 -38.65 9.71
N ASN A 1044 38.22 -38.77 8.58
CA ASN A 1044 38.23 -37.77 7.49
C ASN A 1044 37.53 -38.24 6.20
N PRO A 1045 36.84 -37.34 5.47
CA PRO A 1045 36.29 -37.62 4.15
C PRO A 1045 37.23 -37.15 3.02
N THR A 1046 37.75 -38.07 2.22
CA THR A 1046 38.30 -37.75 0.90
C THR A 1046 38.03 -38.85 -0.12
N ASP A 1047 37.82 -38.39 -1.36
CA ASP A 1047 37.92 -39.10 -2.65
C ASP A 1047 36.62 -39.60 -3.30
N MET A 1048 36.71 -39.76 -4.63
CA MET A 1048 35.70 -40.13 -5.63
C MET A 1048 34.75 -39.01 -6.11
N GLY A 1049 35.16 -38.35 -7.20
CA GLY A 1049 34.32 -37.41 -7.96
C GLY A 1049 33.94 -37.90 -9.37
N VAL A 1050 33.26 -37.00 -10.10
CA VAL A 1050 33.05 -36.97 -11.57
C VAL A 1050 32.21 -38.11 -12.19
N GLY A 1051 31.02 -37.75 -12.69
CA GLY A 1051 30.20 -38.63 -13.53
C GLY A 1051 28.88 -38.01 -13.99
N ASN A 1052 28.91 -37.29 -15.11
CA ASN A 1052 27.76 -36.83 -15.90
C ASN A 1052 28.11 -37.13 -17.37
N PRO A 1053 27.18 -37.31 -18.34
CA PRO A 1053 25.72 -37.37 -18.27
C PRO A 1053 25.13 -38.64 -18.95
N GLU A 1054 23.79 -38.75 -19.06
CA GLU A 1054 23.13 -39.03 -20.36
C GLU A 1054 21.59 -38.87 -20.32
N PHE A 1055 21.01 -38.58 -21.49
CA PHE A 1055 19.57 -38.57 -21.75
C PHE A 1055 19.04 -40.01 -21.86
N ILE A 1056 17.80 -40.25 -21.44
CA ILE A 1056 17.02 -41.40 -21.91
C ILE A 1056 15.65 -40.89 -22.38
N ASP A 1057 15.42 -41.02 -23.69
CA ASP A 1057 14.11 -40.86 -24.30
C ASP A 1057 13.12 -41.91 -23.78
N LEU A 1058 11.86 -41.53 -23.63
CA LEU A 1058 10.75 -42.48 -23.51
C LEU A 1058 9.73 -42.20 -24.62
N ASP A 1059 9.65 -43.13 -25.56
CA ASP A 1059 8.79 -43.08 -26.73
C ASP A 1059 7.30 -42.94 -26.36
N MET A 1060 6.65 -41.96 -26.97
CA MET A 1060 5.19 -41.79 -26.98
C MET A 1060 4.58 -42.47 -28.22
N GLU A 1061 4.74 -43.78 -28.36
CA GLU A 1061 3.94 -44.61 -29.27
C GLU A 1061 3.15 -45.66 -28.46
N GLY A 1062 1.84 -45.45 -28.27
CA GLY A 1062 1.04 -46.45 -27.56
C GLY A 1062 -0.37 -46.07 -27.06
N MET A 1063 -0.85 -44.84 -27.20
CA MET A 1063 -2.24 -44.48 -26.92
C MET A 1063 -2.79 -43.47 -27.94
N PHE A 1064 -3.60 -43.99 -28.87
CA PHE A 1064 -4.60 -43.27 -29.66
C PHE A 1064 -5.99 -43.59 -29.12
#